data_AF-A0A5E4A1F4-F1
#
_entry.id   AF-A0A5E4A1F4-F1
#
_cell.length_a   1.000
_cell.length_b   1.000
_cell.length_c   1.000
_cell.angle_alpha   90.00
_cell.angle_beta   90.00
_cell.angle_gamma   90.00
#
_symmetry.space_group_name_H-M   'P 1'
#
loop_
_entity.id
_entity.type
_entity.pdbx_description
1 polymer ?
#
loop_
_entity_poly.entity_id
_entity_poly.type
_entity_poly.pdbx_seq_one_letter_code
_entity_poly.pdbx_strand_id
1 'polypeptide(L)'
;MFSADKKRVETALESCGLNFNRSESIRPDEFSLEIFERFLNKLCLRPDIDKILLEIGAKGKPYLTLEQLMDFINQKQRDPRLNEVLYPPLRPSQARLLIEKYEPNQQFLERDQMSMEGFSRYLGGEENGILPLEALDLSADMTQPLSSYFINSSHNTYLTAGQLAGTSSVEMYRQALLWGCRCVELDVWKGRPPEEEPFITHGFTMTTEVPLRDVLEAIAETAFKTSPYPVILSFENHVDSAKQQAKMAEYCRSIFGDALLIDPLDKYPLAPGVPLPSPQDLMGRILVKNKKRHRPSTSVPDSAARKRPLEQSNSALSESSATTEPSSPQLGSPSSDSCPGLSNGEETGLEKPSLEPQKSLGEEVPNRGPDVLGSADREDEEEDEEEEESTDPKKPTTDEGTASSEVNATEEMSTLVNYIEPVKFKSFEAARKRNKCFEMSSFVETKAMEQLTKSPMEFVEYNKQQLSRIYPKGTRVDSSNYMPQLFWNVGCQLVALNFQTLDVPMQLNAGVFEYNGRSGYLLKPEFMRRPDKSFDPFTEVIVDGIVANALRVKVISGQFLSDRKVGIYVEVDMFGLPVDTRRKYRTRTSQGNSFNPVWDEEPFDFPKVVLPTLASLRIAAFEEGGRFVGHRILPVSAIRSGYHYVCLRNEANQPLCLPALLIYTEASDYIPDDHQDYAEALINPIKHVSLMDQRAKQLAALIGESEAQAGPETCQETQSQQPGAQPSPNPTPSPLETPPRWTPGPATSPTSTSLSSPGQRDDLIASILSEVAPTPLEELRGHKALVKLRSRQERDLRELHKKHQRKAVALTRRLLDALAQARAESRGGAADVEDVKEEEEAKRYREFQNRQVQSLLELREAQADIEAERRLEHLRQAQQRLREIVLDVHTTQFKRLKEMNEREKKELQKILDRKRHNSISEAKTREKHKKEVELTEINRRHITESVNSIRRLEEAQKQRHDRLVAGQQQVLQQLAEEEPKLLAQLTQECQEQRARLPQEIRRSLLGETPEGLRDGPLVACASNGHAPGSSGHLSGVDSESQEENTQL
;
A
#
# COMPACT_ATOMS: atom_id res chain seq x y z
N MET A 1 -1.08 16.20 -27.27
CA MET A 1 -1.84 14.92 -27.32
C MET A 1 -0.94 13.75 -27.71
N PHE A 2 -0.21 13.77 -28.83
CA PHE A 2 0.66 12.65 -29.24
C PHE A 2 2.13 13.04 -29.38
N SER A 3 2.73 13.68 -28.36
CA SER A 3 4.10 14.20 -28.46
C SER A 3 5.19 13.11 -28.48
N ALA A 4 4.83 11.84 -28.24
CA ALA A 4 5.76 10.73 -28.26
C ALA A 4 6.36 10.47 -29.64
N ASP A 5 5.63 10.62 -30.76
CA ASP A 5 6.22 10.45 -32.10
C ASP A 5 5.64 11.41 -33.16
N LYS A 6 6.14 12.65 -33.16
CA LYS A 6 5.71 13.71 -34.08
C LYS A 6 5.80 13.32 -35.56
N LYS A 7 6.81 12.55 -35.97
CA LYS A 7 6.96 12.15 -37.38
C LYS A 7 5.87 11.17 -37.81
N ARG A 8 5.55 10.19 -36.97
CA ARG A 8 4.41 9.28 -37.24
C ARG A 8 3.08 10.03 -37.30
N VAL A 9 2.88 11.03 -36.43
CA VAL A 9 1.68 11.88 -36.45
C VAL A 9 1.55 12.65 -37.77
N GLU A 10 2.63 13.26 -38.26
CA GLU A 10 2.66 13.95 -39.57
C GLU A 10 2.28 13.00 -40.71
N THR A 11 2.91 11.82 -40.77
CA THR A 11 2.61 10.80 -41.79
C THR A 11 1.18 10.26 -41.70
N ALA A 12 0.63 10.10 -40.50
CA ALA A 12 -0.74 9.62 -40.30
C ALA A 12 -1.79 10.66 -40.73
N LEU A 13 -1.56 11.95 -40.47
CA LEU A 13 -2.41 13.04 -40.96
C LEU A 13 -2.36 13.15 -42.49
N GLU A 14 -1.17 13.12 -43.08
CA GLU A 14 -0.97 13.12 -44.54
C GLU A 14 -1.72 11.95 -45.20
N SER A 15 -1.61 10.74 -44.62
CA SER A 15 -2.33 9.56 -45.12
C SER A 15 -3.86 9.66 -44.99
N CYS A 16 -4.38 10.51 -44.10
CA CYS A 16 -5.82 10.81 -44.02
C CYS A 16 -6.25 11.95 -44.95
N GLY A 17 -5.34 12.55 -45.72
CA GLY A 17 -5.62 13.71 -46.57
C GLY A 17 -5.82 15.02 -45.77
N LEU A 18 -5.32 15.08 -44.54
CA LEU A 18 -5.44 16.24 -43.66
C LEU A 18 -4.19 17.11 -43.70
N ASN A 19 -4.37 18.42 -43.54
CA ASN A 19 -3.27 19.37 -43.42
C ASN A 19 -2.43 19.06 -42.17
N PHE A 20 -1.12 18.86 -42.36
CA PHE A 20 -0.17 18.48 -41.31
C PHE A 20 0.93 19.53 -41.09
N ASN A 21 0.91 20.63 -41.83
CA ASN A 21 1.88 21.71 -41.69
C ASN A 21 1.74 22.39 -40.32
N ARG A 22 2.86 22.67 -39.65
CA ARG A 22 2.89 23.20 -38.27
C ARG A 22 2.21 24.56 -38.11
N SER A 23 2.07 25.31 -39.21
CA SER A 23 1.49 26.65 -39.25
C SER A 23 0.02 26.68 -39.68
N GLU A 24 -0.56 25.53 -40.03
CA GLU A 24 -1.92 25.43 -40.60
C GLU A 24 -2.86 24.72 -39.61
N SER A 25 -4.16 24.96 -39.75
CA SER A 25 -5.21 24.32 -38.96
C SER A 25 -6.10 23.44 -39.84
N ILE A 26 -6.67 22.40 -39.23
CA ILE A 26 -7.68 21.54 -39.84
C ILE A 26 -9.05 22.15 -39.51
N ARG A 27 -9.96 22.22 -40.49
CA ARG A 27 -11.32 22.72 -40.26
C ARG A 27 -12.15 21.68 -39.50
N PRO A 28 -13.01 22.07 -38.54
CA PRO A 28 -13.85 21.12 -37.81
C PRO A 28 -14.68 20.21 -38.72
N ASP A 29 -15.23 20.79 -39.80
CA ASP A 29 -16.04 20.09 -40.80
C ASP A 29 -15.30 18.95 -41.52
N GLU A 30 -13.97 19.01 -41.55
CA GLU A 30 -13.07 18.02 -42.16
C GLU A 30 -12.48 17.02 -41.13
N PHE A 31 -12.88 17.13 -39.86
CA PHE A 31 -12.35 16.33 -38.75
C PHE A 31 -13.45 15.57 -38.01
N SER A 32 -14.21 14.76 -38.76
CA SER A 32 -15.23 13.87 -38.21
C SER A 32 -14.64 12.73 -37.35
N LEU A 33 -15.48 12.09 -36.55
CA LEU A 33 -15.07 10.94 -35.73
C LEU A 33 -14.47 9.80 -36.57
N GLU A 34 -15.07 9.46 -37.72
CA GLU A 34 -14.53 8.45 -38.64
C GLU A 34 -13.12 8.80 -39.15
N ILE A 35 -12.86 10.08 -39.42
CA ILE A 35 -11.54 10.55 -39.87
C ILE A 35 -10.53 10.44 -38.72
N PHE A 36 -10.94 10.73 -37.49
CA PHE A 36 -10.12 10.55 -36.30
C PHE A 36 -9.83 9.07 -36.01
N GLU A 37 -10.80 8.17 -36.13
CA GLU A 37 -10.62 6.72 -36.03
C GLU A 37 -9.62 6.21 -37.07
N ARG A 38 -9.78 6.58 -38.35
CA ARG A 38 -8.84 6.23 -39.43
C ARG A 38 -7.43 6.77 -39.16
N PHE A 39 -7.33 7.98 -38.62
CA PHE A 39 -6.05 8.56 -38.19
C PHE A 39 -5.40 7.73 -37.07
N LEU A 40 -6.15 7.34 -36.04
CA LEU A 40 -5.63 6.49 -34.95
C LEU A 40 -5.21 5.11 -35.45
N ASN A 41 -5.99 4.46 -36.32
CA ASN A 41 -5.67 3.16 -36.92
C ASN A 41 -4.37 3.20 -37.74
N LYS A 42 -4.08 4.32 -38.42
CA LYS A 42 -2.83 4.52 -39.18
C LYS A 42 -1.65 4.93 -38.30
N LEU A 43 -1.90 5.67 -37.22
CA LEU A 43 -0.89 6.16 -36.30
C LEU A 43 -0.41 5.08 -35.31
N CYS A 44 -1.34 4.26 -34.81
CA CYS A 44 -1.13 3.28 -33.75
C CYS A 44 -1.33 1.86 -34.29
N LEU A 45 -0.26 1.26 -34.83
CA LEU A 45 -0.28 -0.13 -35.29
C LEU A 45 -0.50 -1.11 -34.12
N ARG A 46 -1.28 -2.17 -34.36
CA ARG A 46 -1.79 -3.12 -33.34
C ARG A 46 -1.47 -4.60 -33.63
N PRO A 47 -0.18 -4.98 -33.68
CA PRO A 47 0.24 -6.38 -33.91
C PRO A 47 -0.21 -7.34 -32.79
N ASP A 48 -0.62 -6.81 -31.65
CA ASP A 48 -1.27 -7.54 -30.57
C ASP A 48 -2.67 -8.03 -30.93
N ILE A 49 -3.48 -7.23 -31.65
CA ILE A 49 -4.81 -7.65 -32.12
C ILE A 49 -4.69 -8.68 -33.25
N ASP A 50 -3.71 -8.52 -34.14
CA ASP A 50 -3.39 -9.51 -35.18
C ASP A 50 -3.12 -10.90 -34.56
N LYS A 51 -2.34 -10.95 -33.47
CA LYS A 51 -2.02 -12.18 -32.74
C LYS A 51 -3.27 -12.83 -32.13
N ILE A 52 -4.18 -12.03 -31.56
CA ILE A 52 -5.45 -12.51 -30.98
C ILE A 52 -6.37 -13.08 -32.08
N LEU A 53 -6.52 -12.39 -33.22
CA LEU A 53 -7.32 -12.85 -34.36
C LEU A 53 -6.85 -14.22 -34.89
N LEU A 54 -5.53 -14.41 -34.98
CA LEU A 54 -4.94 -15.69 -35.38
C LEU A 54 -5.21 -16.80 -34.35
N GLU A 55 -5.19 -16.49 -33.05
CA GLU A 55 -5.47 -17.45 -31.95
C GLU A 55 -6.92 -17.95 -32.01
N ILE A 56 -7.89 -17.04 -32.17
CA ILE A 56 -9.34 -17.36 -32.22
C ILE A 56 -9.80 -17.98 -33.55
N GLY A 57 -8.86 -18.43 -34.38
CA GLY A 57 -9.13 -19.26 -35.55
C GLY A 57 -9.31 -18.53 -36.88
N ALA A 58 -9.01 -17.23 -36.97
CA ALA A 58 -8.96 -16.51 -38.26
C ALA A 58 -7.67 -16.87 -39.05
N LYS A 59 -7.47 -18.17 -39.33
CA LYS A 59 -6.27 -18.75 -39.96
C LYS A 59 -6.08 -18.28 -41.42
N GLY A 60 -5.61 -17.05 -41.60
CA GLY A 60 -5.41 -16.41 -42.90
C GLY A 60 -6.66 -15.77 -43.52
N LYS A 61 -7.76 -15.62 -42.77
CA LYS A 61 -8.96 -14.87 -43.20
C LYS A 61 -8.93 -13.46 -42.61
N PRO A 62 -9.28 -12.39 -43.36
CA PRO A 62 -9.30 -11.03 -42.84
C PRO A 62 -10.56 -10.70 -42.01
N TYR A 63 -11.29 -11.72 -41.55
CA TYR A 63 -12.57 -11.59 -40.85
C TYR A 63 -12.83 -12.79 -39.92
N LEU A 64 -13.68 -12.57 -38.92
CA LEU A 64 -14.32 -13.58 -38.08
C LEU A 64 -15.74 -13.86 -38.60
N THR A 65 -16.20 -15.10 -38.45
CA THR A 65 -17.63 -15.43 -38.60
C THR A 65 -18.39 -15.20 -37.30
N LEU A 66 -19.71 -15.03 -37.39
CA LEU A 66 -20.61 -14.95 -36.22
C LEU A 66 -20.41 -16.10 -35.23
N GLU A 67 -20.23 -17.33 -35.70
CA GLU A 67 -19.96 -18.51 -34.86
C GLU A 67 -18.63 -18.38 -34.10
N GLN A 68 -17.55 -17.99 -34.78
CA GLN A 68 -16.24 -17.78 -34.15
C GLN A 68 -16.26 -16.65 -33.12
N LEU A 69 -16.99 -15.56 -33.40
CA LEU A 69 -17.18 -14.46 -32.44
C LEU A 69 -18.00 -14.91 -31.22
N MET A 70 -19.07 -15.66 -31.44
CA MET A 70 -19.92 -16.20 -30.36
C MET A 70 -19.15 -17.18 -29.47
N ASP A 71 -18.39 -18.10 -30.07
CA ASP A 71 -17.54 -19.05 -29.34
C ASP A 71 -16.42 -18.33 -28.57
N PHE A 72 -15.76 -17.35 -29.17
CA PHE A 72 -14.79 -16.50 -28.48
C PHE A 72 -15.40 -15.82 -27.25
N ILE A 73 -16.59 -15.22 -27.38
CA ILE A 73 -17.24 -14.55 -26.25
C ILE A 73 -17.63 -15.56 -25.17
N ASN A 74 -18.22 -16.70 -25.53
CA ASN A 74 -18.71 -17.70 -24.59
C ASN A 74 -17.60 -18.53 -23.92
N GLN A 75 -16.44 -18.71 -24.56
CA GLN A 75 -15.35 -19.57 -24.08
C GLN A 75 -14.14 -18.79 -23.54
N LYS A 76 -13.90 -17.56 -24.01
CA LYS A 76 -12.73 -16.73 -23.60
C LYS A 76 -13.12 -15.47 -22.83
N GLN A 77 -14.18 -14.76 -23.24
CA GLN A 77 -14.60 -13.51 -22.58
C GLN A 77 -15.61 -13.70 -21.44
N ARG A 78 -16.03 -14.95 -21.20
CA ARG A 78 -16.96 -15.31 -20.13
C ARG A 78 -16.19 -15.62 -18.86
N ASP A 79 -16.65 -15.09 -17.73
CA ASP A 79 -16.23 -15.54 -16.41
C ASP A 79 -16.85 -16.93 -16.10
N PRO A 80 -16.05 -18.00 -15.97
CA PRO A 80 -16.54 -19.36 -15.75
C PRO A 80 -17.17 -19.56 -14.36
N ARG A 81 -16.93 -18.65 -13.40
CA ARG A 81 -17.53 -18.71 -12.05
C ARG A 81 -19.01 -18.30 -12.05
N LEU A 82 -19.48 -17.65 -13.12
CA LEU A 82 -20.85 -17.16 -13.22
C LEU A 82 -21.80 -18.26 -13.70
N ASN A 83 -22.85 -18.48 -12.90
CA ASN A 83 -23.91 -19.43 -13.19
C ASN A 83 -24.58 -19.18 -14.56
N GLU A 84 -24.70 -20.24 -15.37
CA GLU A 84 -25.22 -20.19 -16.75
C GLU A 84 -26.71 -19.86 -16.87
N VAL A 85 -27.50 -20.00 -15.79
CA VAL A 85 -28.93 -19.66 -15.80
C VAL A 85 -29.13 -18.18 -15.47
N LEU A 86 -28.40 -17.66 -14.48
CA LEU A 86 -28.44 -16.24 -14.10
C LEU A 86 -27.78 -15.34 -15.16
N TYR A 87 -26.65 -15.80 -15.70
CA TYR A 87 -25.89 -15.11 -16.74
C TYR A 87 -25.82 -16.03 -17.97
N PRO A 88 -26.84 -16.05 -18.85
CA PRO A 88 -26.87 -16.94 -20.00
C PRO A 88 -25.73 -16.66 -21.00
N PRO A 89 -25.23 -17.67 -21.72
CA PRO A 89 -24.28 -17.47 -22.81
C PRO A 89 -24.91 -16.65 -23.94
N LEU A 90 -24.05 -15.95 -24.70
CA LEU A 90 -24.44 -15.14 -25.84
C LEU A 90 -25.06 -16.03 -26.93
N ARG A 91 -26.28 -15.67 -27.38
CA ARG A 91 -26.99 -16.37 -28.45
C ARG A 91 -26.61 -15.85 -29.84
N PRO A 92 -26.78 -16.65 -30.92
CA PRO A 92 -26.46 -16.23 -32.29
C PRO A 92 -27.14 -14.92 -32.73
N SER A 93 -28.39 -14.69 -32.31
CA SER A 93 -29.12 -13.45 -32.59
C SER A 93 -28.50 -12.22 -31.92
N GLN A 94 -27.92 -12.38 -30.72
CA GLN A 94 -27.24 -11.31 -30.00
C GLN A 94 -25.84 -11.06 -30.56
N ALA A 95 -25.14 -12.12 -30.99
CA ALA A 95 -23.87 -12.00 -31.71
C ALA A 95 -24.01 -11.21 -33.01
N ARG A 96 -25.13 -11.38 -33.75
CA ARG A 96 -25.43 -10.53 -34.92
C ARG A 96 -25.56 -9.05 -34.56
N LEU A 97 -26.29 -8.71 -33.49
CA LEU A 97 -26.43 -7.32 -33.03
C LEU A 97 -25.09 -6.67 -32.67
N LEU A 98 -24.12 -7.45 -32.16
CA LEU A 98 -22.76 -6.96 -31.93
C LEU A 98 -22.01 -6.66 -33.24
N ILE A 99 -22.18 -7.50 -34.26
CA ILE A 99 -21.63 -7.23 -35.61
C ILE A 99 -22.28 -5.96 -36.18
N GLU A 100 -23.60 -5.82 -36.09
CA GLU A 100 -24.34 -4.63 -36.54
C GLU A 100 -23.92 -3.34 -35.80
N LYS A 101 -23.60 -3.42 -34.50
CA LYS A 101 -23.12 -2.27 -33.70
C LYS A 101 -21.68 -1.87 -34.03
N TYR A 102 -20.81 -2.85 -34.32
CA TYR A 102 -19.36 -2.63 -34.36
C TYR A 102 -18.70 -2.70 -35.74
N GLU A 103 -19.30 -3.32 -36.75
CA GLU A 103 -18.68 -3.48 -38.07
C GLU A 103 -18.90 -2.26 -38.97
N PRO A 104 -17.87 -1.49 -39.34
CA PRO A 104 -18.03 -0.33 -40.22
C PRO A 104 -18.24 -0.70 -41.71
N ASN A 105 -17.81 -1.88 -42.16
CA ASN A 105 -17.91 -2.27 -43.55
C ASN A 105 -19.17 -3.11 -43.81
N GLN A 106 -20.15 -2.48 -44.46
CA GLN A 106 -21.45 -3.07 -44.77
C GLN A 106 -21.35 -4.38 -45.58
N GLN A 107 -20.30 -4.61 -46.38
CA GLN A 107 -20.10 -5.87 -47.10
C GLN A 107 -19.74 -7.06 -46.19
N PHE A 108 -19.14 -6.82 -45.03
CA PHE A 108 -18.92 -7.84 -44.00
C PHE A 108 -20.17 -8.03 -43.14
N LEU A 109 -20.84 -6.94 -42.77
CA LEU A 109 -22.11 -6.95 -42.03
C LEU A 109 -23.20 -7.76 -42.75
N GLU A 110 -23.40 -7.55 -44.07
CA GLU A 110 -24.34 -8.33 -44.90
C GLU A 110 -24.07 -9.85 -44.94
N ARG A 111 -22.91 -10.30 -44.46
CA ARG A 111 -22.46 -11.69 -44.48
C ARG A 111 -22.32 -12.31 -43.08
N ASP A 112 -22.82 -11.65 -42.03
CA ASP A 112 -22.60 -12.02 -40.63
C ASP A 112 -21.10 -12.20 -40.30
N GLN A 113 -20.27 -11.27 -40.78
CA GLN A 113 -18.82 -11.26 -40.60
C GLN A 113 -18.34 -9.98 -39.91
N MET A 114 -17.31 -10.11 -39.07
CA MET A 114 -16.64 -8.99 -38.40
C MET A 114 -15.20 -8.87 -38.88
N SER A 115 -14.80 -7.68 -39.29
CA SER A 115 -13.43 -7.34 -39.70
C SER A 115 -12.50 -7.14 -38.50
N MET A 116 -11.20 -7.04 -38.75
CA MET A 116 -10.23 -6.64 -37.72
C MET A 116 -10.56 -5.28 -37.08
N GLU A 117 -11.10 -4.34 -37.85
CA GLU A 117 -11.48 -3.02 -37.32
C GLU A 117 -12.72 -3.12 -36.43
N GLY A 118 -13.75 -3.86 -36.86
CA GLY A 118 -14.94 -4.15 -36.04
C GLY A 118 -14.58 -4.89 -34.74
N PHE A 119 -13.67 -5.86 -34.80
CA PHE A 119 -13.18 -6.58 -33.62
C PHE A 119 -12.37 -5.68 -32.68
N SER A 120 -11.57 -4.74 -33.23
CA SER A 120 -10.85 -3.74 -32.43
C SER A 120 -11.80 -2.80 -31.69
N ARG A 121 -12.91 -2.40 -32.35
CA ARG A 121 -13.99 -1.60 -31.73
C ARG A 121 -14.73 -2.40 -30.65
N TYR A 122 -15.03 -3.69 -30.89
CA TYR A 122 -15.63 -4.58 -29.88
C TYR A 122 -14.75 -4.72 -28.62
N LEU A 123 -13.44 -4.94 -28.78
CA LEU A 123 -12.53 -5.11 -27.64
C LEU A 123 -12.53 -3.91 -26.69
N GLY A 124 -12.61 -2.68 -27.25
CA GLY A 124 -12.77 -1.42 -26.52
C GLY A 124 -14.22 -0.97 -26.29
N GLY A 125 -15.18 -1.83 -26.61
CA GLY A 125 -16.61 -1.56 -26.53
C GLY A 125 -17.17 -1.63 -25.11
N GLU A 126 -18.40 -1.14 -24.95
CA GLU A 126 -19.09 -1.04 -23.66
C GLU A 126 -19.37 -2.43 -23.07
N GLU A 127 -19.71 -3.40 -23.90
CA GLU A 127 -20.00 -4.78 -23.51
C GLU A 127 -18.74 -5.51 -22.97
N ASN A 128 -17.55 -5.18 -23.51
CA ASN A 128 -16.29 -5.87 -23.22
C ASN A 128 -15.46 -5.21 -22.09
N GLY A 129 -16.06 -4.37 -21.26
CA GLY A 129 -15.39 -3.81 -20.07
C GLY A 129 -14.86 -4.90 -19.13
N ILE A 130 -13.71 -4.63 -18.47
CA ILE A 130 -13.04 -5.54 -17.51
C ILE A 130 -13.86 -5.86 -16.24
N LEU A 131 -14.89 -5.05 -15.95
CA LEU A 131 -15.76 -5.19 -14.79
C LEU A 131 -17.24 -5.25 -15.22
N PRO A 132 -18.08 -6.03 -14.50
CA PRO A 132 -19.53 -5.92 -14.59
C PRO A 132 -20.03 -4.59 -14.00
N LEU A 133 -21.19 -4.11 -14.48
CA LEU A 133 -21.81 -2.88 -13.98
C LEU A 133 -22.28 -3.05 -12.52
N GLU A 134 -22.73 -4.26 -12.20
CA GLU A 134 -23.22 -4.70 -10.90
C GLU A 134 -22.20 -4.51 -9.76
N ALA A 135 -20.90 -4.51 -10.05
CA ALA A 135 -19.84 -4.24 -9.07
C ALA A 135 -19.67 -2.73 -8.78
N LEU A 136 -19.96 -1.89 -9.77
CA LEU A 136 -19.85 -0.43 -9.66
C LEU A 136 -21.12 0.19 -9.06
N ASP A 137 -22.27 -0.41 -9.33
CA ASP A 137 -23.59 0.02 -8.83
C ASP A 137 -23.75 -0.19 -7.30
N LEU A 138 -24.74 0.46 -6.70
CA LEU A 138 -25.13 0.32 -5.29
C LEU A 138 -25.97 -0.97 -5.11
N SER A 139 -25.31 -2.13 -5.28
CA SER A 139 -25.94 -3.45 -5.35
C SER A 139 -25.78 -4.30 -4.08
N ALA A 140 -24.93 -3.89 -3.13
CA ALA A 140 -24.73 -4.64 -1.89
C ALA A 140 -25.92 -4.48 -0.92
N ASP A 141 -26.14 -5.48 -0.07
CA ASP A 141 -27.10 -5.38 1.02
C ASP A 141 -26.65 -4.31 2.04
N MET A 142 -27.46 -3.27 2.21
CA MET A 142 -27.23 -2.14 3.12
C MET A 142 -28.05 -2.24 4.43
N THR A 143 -28.70 -3.38 4.68
CA THR A 143 -29.58 -3.64 5.85
C THR A 143 -28.92 -4.43 6.99
N GLN A 144 -27.66 -4.85 6.84
CA GLN A 144 -26.90 -5.51 7.92
C GLN A 144 -26.49 -4.50 9.01
N PRO A 145 -26.15 -4.93 10.24
CA PRO A 145 -25.65 -4.03 11.29
C PRO A 145 -24.40 -3.25 10.86
N LEU A 146 -24.20 -2.03 11.37
CA LEU A 146 -23.07 -1.17 11.00
C LEU A 146 -21.67 -1.83 11.17
N SER A 147 -21.54 -2.75 12.13
CA SER A 147 -20.33 -3.59 12.32
C SER A 147 -19.98 -4.50 11.14
N SER A 148 -20.92 -4.76 10.24
CA SER A 148 -20.79 -5.66 9.08
C SER A 148 -20.11 -5.04 7.86
N TYR A 149 -19.72 -3.76 7.90
CA TYR A 149 -19.17 -3.04 6.74
C TYR A 149 -17.74 -2.57 6.99
N PHE A 150 -16.92 -2.52 5.94
CA PHE A 150 -15.77 -1.62 5.89
C PHE A 150 -16.26 -0.21 5.55
N ILE A 151 -15.73 0.80 6.25
CA ILE A 151 -16.22 2.17 6.21
C ILE A 151 -15.07 3.11 5.86
N ASN A 152 -15.21 3.86 4.77
CA ASN A 152 -14.17 4.78 4.29
C ASN A 152 -13.89 5.86 5.35
N SER A 153 -12.64 5.92 5.84
CA SER A 153 -12.30 6.64 7.07
C SER A 153 -11.05 7.50 6.94
N SER A 154 -11.13 8.73 7.43
CA SER A 154 -10.04 9.70 7.45
C SER A 154 -9.48 9.88 8.86
N HIS A 155 -8.17 10.14 8.93
CA HIS A 155 -7.43 10.51 10.13
C HIS A 155 -6.92 11.95 9.99
N ASN A 156 -6.97 12.72 11.08
CA ASN A 156 -6.61 14.15 11.14
C ASN A 156 -7.10 14.93 9.90
N THR A 157 -8.40 14.80 9.59
CA THR A 157 -9.03 15.23 8.31
C THR A 157 -8.79 16.70 7.98
N TYR A 158 -8.56 17.54 8.98
CA TYR A 158 -8.25 18.95 8.83
C TYR A 158 -6.87 19.20 8.16
N LEU A 159 -5.89 18.30 8.27
CA LEU A 159 -4.52 18.53 7.78
C LEU A 159 -4.39 18.34 6.26
N THR A 160 -3.72 19.29 5.60
CA THR A 160 -3.45 19.23 4.15
C THR A 160 -2.01 18.85 3.80
N ALA A 161 -1.14 18.59 4.80
CA ALA A 161 0.27 18.28 4.62
C ALA A 161 0.80 17.41 5.79
N GLY A 162 2.09 17.56 6.14
CA GLY A 162 2.74 16.87 7.26
C GLY A 162 2.19 17.26 8.64
N GLN A 163 2.32 16.37 9.62
CA GLN A 163 1.66 16.46 10.93
C GLN A 163 2.20 17.58 11.84
N LEU A 164 3.44 18.06 11.65
CA LEU A 164 4.08 18.98 12.61
C LEU A 164 4.01 20.47 12.24
N ALA A 165 3.88 20.78 10.95
CA ALA A 165 3.92 22.15 10.43
C ALA A 165 3.07 22.31 9.15
N GLY A 166 2.11 21.40 8.94
CA GLY A 166 1.15 21.48 7.84
C GLY A 166 0.05 22.51 8.10
N THR A 167 -0.58 22.97 7.03
CA THR A 167 -1.79 23.78 7.13
C THR A 167 -3.01 22.92 7.44
N SER A 168 -3.85 23.40 8.36
CA SER A 168 -5.22 22.91 8.56
C SER A 168 -6.18 23.65 7.64
N SER A 169 -7.21 22.97 7.12
CA SER A 169 -8.17 23.55 6.18
C SER A 169 -9.59 23.01 6.37
N VAL A 170 -10.56 23.93 6.37
CA VAL A 170 -12.00 23.63 6.30
C VAL A 170 -12.35 22.87 5.02
N GLU A 171 -11.67 23.19 3.91
CA GLU A 171 -11.97 22.60 2.60
C GLU A 171 -11.60 21.12 2.52
N MET A 172 -10.65 20.65 3.33
CA MET A 172 -10.28 19.23 3.32
C MET A 172 -11.42 18.32 3.79
N TYR A 173 -12.31 18.81 4.67
CA TYR A 173 -13.54 18.09 5.04
C TYR A 173 -14.50 17.95 3.85
N ARG A 174 -14.70 19.02 3.07
CA ARG A 174 -15.52 18.95 1.84
C ARG A 174 -14.97 17.93 0.88
N GLN A 175 -13.66 17.99 0.61
CA GLN A 175 -13.01 17.07 -0.33
C GLN A 175 -13.07 15.62 0.16
N ALA A 176 -12.81 15.35 1.45
CA ALA A 176 -12.93 14.00 2.00
C ALA A 176 -14.36 13.43 1.87
N LEU A 177 -15.38 14.21 2.20
CA LEU A 177 -16.78 13.79 2.12
C LEU A 177 -17.23 13.58 0.65
N LEU A 178 -16.86 14.49 -0.25
CA LEU A 178 -17.10 14.34 -1.70
C LEU A 178 -16.41 13.11 -2.29
N TRP A 179 -15.24 12.73 -1.78
CA TRP A 179 -14.52 11.51 -2.17
C TRP A 179 -15.14 10.22 -1.59
N GLY A 180 -16.28 10.31 -0.91
CA GLY A 180 -17.00 9.17 -0.34
C GLY A 180 -16.49 8.74 1.04
N CYS A 181 -15.69 9.57 1.73
CA CYS A 181 -15.35 9.31 3.14
C CYS A 181 -16.60 9.41 4.01
N ARG A 182 -16.74 8.52 5.00
CA ARG A 182 -17.89 8.41 5.92
C ARG A 182 -17.50 8.58 7.40
N CYS A 183 -16.21 8.64 7.71
CA CYS A 183 -15.72 8.91 9.07
C CYS A 183 -14.61 9.98 9.02
N VAL A 184 -14.84 11.12 9.65
CA VAL A 184 -13.92 12.27 9.67
C VAL A 184 -13.53 12.64 11.10
N GLU A 185 -12.34 13.18 11.28
CA GLU A 185 -11.72 13.44 12.59
C GLU A 185 -11.59 14.94 12.88
N LEU A 186 -11.98 15.33 14.10
CA LEU A 186 -12.07 16.72 14.57
C LEU A 186 -11.35 16.86 15.92
N ASP A 187 -10.11 17.35 15.89
CA ASP A 187 -9.31 17.57 17.09
C ASP A 187 -9.60 18.97 17.62
N VAL A 188 -10.54 19.08 18.58
CA VAL A 188 -11.08 20.38 19.00
C VAL A 188 -10.37 20.89 20.25
N TRP A 189 -9.83 22.11 20.15
CA TRP A 189 -9.09 22.79 21.20
C TRP A 189 -9.82 24.04 21.70
N LYS A 190 -9.50 24.43 22.94
CA LYS A 190 -10.15 25.56 23.63
C LYS A 190 -9.83 26.91 22.98
N GLY A 191 -10.86 27.70 22.76
CA GLY A 191 -10.77 29.04 22.19
C GLY A 191 -10.00 30.03 23.05
N ARG A 192 -9.32 30.97 22.39
CA ARG A 192 -8.53 32.03 23.04
C ARG A 192 -9.45 33.19 23.48
N PRO A 193 -9.22 33.84 24.63
CA PRO A 193 -9.89 35.10 24.97
C PRO A 193 -9.51 36.21 23.96
N PRO A 194 -10.42 37.13 23.60
CA PRO A 194 -11.74 37.37 24.20
C PRO A 194 -12.90 36.61 23.53
N GLU A 195 -12.68 35.95 22.40
CA GLU A 195 -13.76 35.42 21.53
C GLU A 195 -14.31 34.07 22.00
N GLU A 196 -13.50 33.26 22.69
CA GLU A 196 -13.89 31.94 23.21
C GLU A 196 -14.51 31.01 22.14
N GLU A 197 -14.03 31.08 20.90
CA GLU A 197 -14.42 30.18 19.82
C GLU A 197 -13.55 28.90 19.81
N PRO A 198 -14.14 27.69 19.93
CA PRO A 198 -13.40 26.45 19.73
C PRO A 198 -12.83 26.34 18.30
N PHE A 199 -11.62 25.83 18.18
CA PHE A 199 -10.92 25.66 16.90
C PHE A 199 -10.34 24.25 16.75
N ILE A 200 -9.96 23.90 15.53
CA ILE A 200 -9.34 22.62 15.20
C ILE A 200 -7.88 22.83 14.79
N THR A 201 -6.98 22.02 15.36
CA THR A 201 -5.55 21.96 15.01
C THR A 201 -4.92 20.68 15.59
N HIS A 202 -3.70 20.34 15.16
CA HIS A 202 -2.94 19.25 15.77
C HIS A 202 -2.15 19.76 16.99
N GLY A 203 -2.48 19.23 18.17
CA GLY A 203 -2.06 19.79 19.46
C GLY A 203 -0.55 19.93 19.65
N PHE A 204 -0.14 21.07 20.23
CA PHE A 204 1.26 21.40 20.56
C PHE A 204 2.24 21.37 19.37
N THR A 205 1.74 21.49 18.14
CA THR A 205 2.56 21.58 16.92
C THR A 205 2.53 23.00 16.31
N MET A 206 3.13 23.17 15.12
CA MET A 206 3.14 24.43 14.36
C MET A 206 2.06 24.45 13.26
N THR A 207 1.03 23.61 13.36
CA THR A 207 -0.08 23.59 12.38
C THR A 207 -1.00 24.80 12.53
N THR A 208 -1.57 25.27 11.41
CA THR A 208 -2.53 26.38 11.46
C THR A 208 -3.84 25.95 12.12
N GLU A 209 -4.60 26.91 12.64
CA GLU A 209 -5.86 26.70 13.34
C GLU A 209 -7.04 27.04 12.41
N VAL A 210 -8.15 26.30 12.46
CA VAL A 210 -9.40 26.64 11.75
C VAL A 210 -10.60 26.64 12.70
N PRO A 211 -11.59 27.54 12.55
CA PRO A 211 -12.75 27.58 13.44
C PRO A 211 -13.57 26.29 13.36
N LEU A 212 -14.02 25.77 14.51
CA LEU A 212 -14.89 24.58 14.55
C LEU A 212 -16.20 24.83 13.80
N ARG A 213 -16.78 26.01 13.98
CA ARG A 213 -18.08 26.39 13.38
C ARG A 213 -18.08 26.22 11.86
N ASP A 214 -17.05 26.75 11.20
CA ASP A 214 -16.87 26.70 9.75
C ASP A 214 -16.66 25.25 9.24
N VAL A 215 -15.97 24.42 10.03
CA VAL A 215 -15.81 22.98 9.74
C VAL A 215 -17.14 22.25 9.82
N LEU A 216 -17.96 22.51 10.84
CA LEU A 216 -19.28 21.89 10.97
C LEU A 216 -20.22 22.33 9.83
N GLU A 217 -20.18 23.60 9.41
CA GLU A 217 -20.93 24.08 8.24
C GLU A 217 -20.48 23.41 6.94
N ALA A 218 -19.17 23.26 6.71
CA ALA A 218 -18.62 22.56 5.55
C ALA A 218 -19.00 21.07 5.51
N ILE A 219 -19.05 20.41 6.68
CA ILE A 219 -19.53 19.04 6.82
C ILE A 219 -21.03 18.97 6.47
N ALA A 220 -21.87 19.83 7.04
CA ALA A 220 -23.31 19.86 6.76
C ALA A 220 -23.62 20.06 5.28
N GLU A 221 -22.85 20.92 4.61
CA GLU A 221 -22.99 21.23 3.19
C GLU A 221 -22.62 20.06 2.26
N THR A 222 -21.73 19.14 2.69
CA THR A 222 -21.13 18.13 1.80
C THR A 222 -21.33 16.68 2.20
N ALA A 223 -21.72 16.41 3.45
CA ALA A 223 -21.87 15.06 4.01
C ALA A 223 -22.64 14.09 3.09
N PHE A 224 -23.75 14.55 2.51
CA PHE A 224 -24.66 13.69 1.73
C PHE A 224 -24.67 13.98 0.21
N LYS A 225 -23.69 14.73 -0.32
CA LYS A 225 -23.64 15.08 -1.76
C LYS A 225 -23.32 13.90 -2.68
N THR A 226 -22.47 12.97 -2.23
CA THR A 226 -22.02 11.83 -3.05
C THR A 226 -22.44 10.46 -2.50
N SER A 227 -22.88 10.40 -1.24
CA SER A 227 -23.43 9.20 -0.62
C SER A 227 -24.49 9.59 0.41
N PRO A 228 -25.71 9.01 0.38
CA PRO A 228 -26.76 9.27 1.37
C PRO A 228 -26.54 8.53 2.70
N TYR A 229 -25.54 7.66 2.79
CA TYR A 229 -25.26 6.84 3.96
C TYR A 229 -24.59 7.62 5.10
N PRO A 230 -24.78 7.17 6.36
CA PRO A 230 -24.41 7.94 7.56
C PRO A 230 -22.97 8.42 7.58
N VAL A 231 -22.75 9.53 8.30
CA VAL A 231 -21.42 10.10 8.55
C VAL A 231 -21.10 10.09 10.04
N ILE A 232 -19.87 9.69 10.38
CA ILE A 232 -19.35 9.58 11.74
C ILE A 232 -18.37 10.73 11.99
N LEU A 233 -18.63 11.51 13.03
CA LEU A 233 -17.73 12.57 13.50
C LEU A 233 -16.92 12.04 14.68
N SER A 234 -15.64 11.75 14.45
CA SER A 234 -14.67 11.36 15.47
C SER A 234 -14.10 12.60 16.12
N PHE A 235 -14.70 13.04 17.23
CA PHE A 235 -14.10 14.09 18.04
C PHE A 235 -12.91 13.54 18.83
N GLU A 236 -11.83 14.30 18.84
CA GLU A 236 -10.77 14.23 19.86
C GLU A 236 -10.88 15.52 20.68
N ASN A 237 -11.49 15.42 21.86
CA ASN A 237 -11.89 16.59 22.65
C ASN A 237 -10.79 17.07 23.61
N HIS A 238 -10.26 18.28 23.38
CA HIS A 238 -9.32 18.98 24.26
C HIS A 238 -9.89 20.26 24.88
N VAL A 239 -11.21 20.45 24.80
CA VAL A 239 -11.89 21.64 25.34
C VAL A 239 -12.17 21.44 26.83
N ASP A 240 -11.28 21.95 27.68
CA ASP A 240 -11.36 21.84 29.15
C ASP A 240 -12.44 22.74 29.82
N SER A 241 -13.16 23.54 29.05
CA SER A 241 -14.20 24.46 29.54
C SER A 241 -15.61 23.99 29.19
N ALA A 242 -16.46 23.79 30.21
CA ALA A 242 -17.85 23.39 30.02
C ALA A 242 -18.66 24.39 29.19
N LYS A 243 -18.39 25.69 29.34
CA LYS A 243 -18.99 26.76 28.52
C LYS A 243 -18.72 26.56 27.03
N GLN A 244 -17.50 26.16 26.67
CA GLN A 244 -17.13 25.90 25.29
C GLN A 244 -17.62 24.53 24.79
N GLN A 245 -17.61 23.47 25.62
CA GLN A 245 -18.22 22.18 25.23
C GLN A 245 -19.73 22.30 24.99
N ALA A 246 -20.46 23.06 25.81
CA ALA A 246 -21.88 23.35 25.59
C ALA A 246 -22.11 24.09 24.25
N LYS A 247 -21.23 25.05 23.92
CA LYS A 247 -21.23 25.77 22.63
C LYS A 247 -20.96 24.85 21.44
N MET A 248 -20.06 23.87 21.57
CA MET A 248 -19.85 22.82 20.55
C MET A 248 -21.11 21.98 20.33
N ALA A 249 -21.78 21.55 21.41
CA ALA A 249 -23.02 20.78 21.33
C ALA A 249 -24.14 21.58 20.65
N GLU A 250 -24.22 22.89 20.94
CA GLU A 250 -25.18 23.79 20.30
C GLU A 250 -24.87 24.04 18.82
N TYR A 251 -23.59 24.17 18.43
CA TYR A 251 -23.20 24.19 17.02
C TYR A 251 -23.59 22.91 16.29
N CYS A 252 -23.39 21.74 16.89
CA CYS A 252 -23.86 20.49 16.30
C CYS A 252 -25.39 20.50 16.08
N ARG A 253 -26.19 20.88 17.08
CA ARG A 253 -27.66 20.92 16.97
C ARG A 253 -28.14 21.95 15.94
N SER A 254 -27.60 23.16 15.97
CA SER A 254 -28.04 24.27 15.10
C SER A 254 -27.59 24.14 13.65
N ILE A 255 -26.40 23.58 13.38
CA ILE A 255 -25.84 23.46 12.02
C ILE A 255 -26.35 22.20 11.32
N PHE A 256 -26.39 21.05 12.01
CA PHE A 256 -26.84 19.80 11.41
C PHE A 256 -28.37 19.60 11.49
N GLY A 257 -29.05 20.26 12.43
CA GLY A 257 -30.49 20.15 12.63
C GLY A 257 -30.95 18.68 12.71
N ASP A 258 -31.97 18.35 11.93
CA ASP A 258 -32.56 17.02 11.87
C ASP A 258 -31.58 15.92 11.43
N ALA A 259 -30.45 16.24 10.77
CA ALA A 259 -29.46 15.23 10.39
C ALA A 259 -28.68 14.68 11.60
N LEU A 260 -28.53 15.45 12.69
CA LEU A 260 -27.83 14.99 13.89
C LEU A 260 -28.64 13.90 14.60
N LEU A 261 -28.07 12.72 14.78
CA LEU A 261 -28.70 11.66 15.58
C LEU A 261 -28.44 11.92 17.06
N ILE A 262 -29.43 12.48 17.75
CA ILE A 262 -29.38 12.76 19.20
C ILE A 262 -29.85 11.52 19.95
N ASP A 263 -31.12 11.17 19.83
CA ASP A 263 -31.72 10.02 20.50
C ASP A 263 -31.51 8.71 19.73
N PRO A 264 -31.47 7.55 20.42
CA PRO A 264 -31.52 6.23 19.79
C PRO A 264 -32.83 6.01 19.01
N LEU A 265 -32.78 5.17 17.99
CA LEU A 265 -33.95 4.69 17.26
C LEU A 265 -34.71 3.65 18.11
N ASP A 266 -36.05 3.71 18.11
CA ASP A 266 -36.94 2.83 18.91
C ASP A 266 -36.65 1.33 18.71
N LYS A 267 -36.29 0.94 17.48
CA LYS A 267 -35.96 -0.44 17.09
C LYS A 267 -34.63 -0.95 17.66
N TYR A 268 -33.72 -0.04 18.04
CA TYR A 268 -32.36 -0.33 18.47
C TYR A 268 -32.00 0.45 19.74
N PRO A 269 -32.63 0.14 20.90
CA PRO A 269 -32.29 0.78 22.16
C PRO A 269 -30.86 0.44 22.61
N LEU A 270 -30.22 1.33 23.39
CA LEU A 270 -28.85 1.16 23.90
C LEU A 270 -28.76 0.13 25.05
N ALA A 271 -29.16 -1.11 24.79
CA ALA A 271 -29.15 -2.23 25.73
C ALA A 271 -28.14 -3.32 25.30
N PRO A 272 -27.61 -4.12 26.23
CA PRO A 272 -26.76 -5.26 25.89
C PRO A 272 -27.47 -6.27 24.98
N GLY A 273 -26.74 -6.83 24.02
CA GLY A 273 -27.24 -7.79 23.03
C GLY A 273 -28.01 -7.18 21.85
N VAL A 274 -28.37 -5.89 21.90
CA VAL A 274 -29.01 -5.21 20.76
C VAL A 274 -27.95 -4.88 19.71
N PRO A 275 -28.12 -5.28 18.43
CA PRO A 275 -27.16 -4.98 17.38
C PRO A 275 -27.18 -3.49 17.00
N LEU A 276 -26.10 -3.03 16.37
CA LEU A 276 -26.06 -1.70 15.75
C LEU A 276 -27.13 -1.60 14.64
N PRO A 277 -27.74 -0.42 14.43
CA PRO A 277 -28.59 -0.17 13.27
C PRO A 277 -27.84 -0.38 11.95
N SER A 278 -28.57 -0.55 10.85
CA SER A 278 -27.96 -0.65 9.53
C SER A 278 -27.59 0.71 8.94
N PRO A 279 -26.68 0.77 7.94
CA PRO A 279 -26.49 1.97 7.13
C PRO A 279 -27.80 2.50 6.53
N GLN A 280 -28.73 1.61 6.17
CA GLN A 280 -30.05 1.97 5.64
C GLN A 280 -30.96 2.63 6.71
N ASP A 281 -30.98 2.12 7.94
CA ASP A 281 -31.74 2.73 9.05
C ASP A 281 -31.20 4.13 9.44
N LEU A 282 -29.95 4.43 9.06
CA LEU A 282 -29.21 5.64 9.41
C LEU A 282 -28.92 6.57 8.21
N MET A 283 -29.63 6.42 7.09
CA MET A 283 -29.49 7.32 5.93
C MET A 283 -29.72 8.79 6.32
N GLY A 284 -28.88 9.69 5.79
CA GLY A 284 -28.93 11.12 6.09
C GLY A 284 -28.58 11.49 7.54
N ARG A 285 -28.09 10.54 8.36
CA ARG A 285 -27.76 10.79 9.77
C ARG A 285 -26.27 11.07 9.99
N ILE A 286 -26.00 11.97 10.92
CA ILE A 286 -24.67 12.28 11.44
C ILE A 286 -24.59 11.75 12.88
N LEU A 287 -23.58 10.92 13.16
CA LEU A 287 -23.35 10.31 14.48
C LEU A 287 -22.10 10.92 15.12
N VAL A 288 -22.20 11.27 16.40
CA VAL A 288 -21.09 11.83 17.18
C VAL A 288 -20.40 10.73 17.98
N LYS A 289 -19.10 10.52 17.73
CA LYS A 289 -18.19 9.78 18.60
C LYS A 289 -17.45 10.79 19.49
N ASN A 290 -17.78 10.78 20.77
CA ASN A 290 -17.07 11.51 21.84
C ASN A 290 -17.26 10.69 23.13
N LYS A 291 -16.44 10.92 24.17
CA LYS A 291 -16.65 10.29 25.49
C LYS A 291 -18.05 10.58 26.03
N LYS A 292 -18.57 9.65 26.82
CA LYS A 292 -19.89 9.75 27.48
C LYS A 292 -19.74 9.51 28.98
N ARG A 293 -20.41 10.32 29.81
CA ARG A 293 -20.59 10.01 31.24
C ARG A 293 -21.89 9.23 31.43
N HIS A 294 -21.82 8.10 32.13
CA HIS A 294 -23.00 7.41 32.65
C HIS A 294 -23.33 7.96 34.04
N ARG A 295 -24.61 8.25 34.32
CA ARG A 295 -25.07 8.52 35.69
C ARG A 295 -25.22 7.19 36.44
N PRO A 296 -24.84 7.09 37.72
CA PRO A 296 -25.26 5.98 38.57
C PRO A 296 -26.79 5.93 38.65
N SER A 297 -27.38 4.74 38.53
CA SER A 297 -28.83 4.57 38.54
C SER A 297 -29.37 4.34 39.95
N THR A 298 -29.57 5.41 40.73
CA THR A 298 -30.32 5.35 41.98
C THR A 298 -31.80 5.67 41.78
N SER A 299 -32.60 4.60 41.80
CA SER A 299 -33.95 4.46 42.37
C SER A 299 -34.99 5.61 42.24
N VAL A 300 -36.11 5.24 41.60
CA VAL A 300 -37.53 5.52 41.94
C VAL A 300 -37.94 6.96 42.36
N PRO A 301 -38.91 7.59 41.66
CA PRO A 301 -39.46 8.89 42.09
C PRO A 301 -40.42 8.71 43.27
N ASP A 302 -39.99 9.10 44.48
CA ASP A 302 -40.87 9.11 45.65
C ASP A 302 -41.55 10.47 45.91
N SER A 303 -42.68 10.35 46.56
CA SER A 303 -43.89 11.15 46.52
C SER A 303 -43.91 12.49 47.28
N ALA A 304 -44.64 13.44 46.68
CA ALA A 304 -45.60 14.33 47.35
C ALA A 304 -45.14 15.26 48.51
N ALA A 305 -44.52 16.39 48.17
CA ALA A 305 -44.54 17.59 49.02
C ALA A 305 -45.73 18.53 48.68
N ARG A 306 -46.90 18.30 49.30
CA ARG A 306 -48.03 19.26 49.23
C ARG A 306 -47.71 20.55 50.00
N LYS A 307 -47.80 21.73 49.36
CA LYS A 307 -48.17 23.00 50.03
C LYS A 307 -48.66 24.10 49.08
N ARG A 308 -49.99 24.25 49.05
CA ARG A 308 -50.81 25.45 48.75
C ARG A 308 -50.68 26.10 47.34
N PRO A 309 -51.75 26.05 46.52
CA PRO A 309 -51.95 27.02 45.44
C PRO A 309 -52.44 28.35 46.02
N LEU A 310 -52.00 29.47 45.43
CA LEU A 310 -52.68 30.76 45.55
C LEU A 310 -53.43 31.02 44.24
N GLU A 311 -54.58 31.66 44.34
CA GLU A 311 -55.49 31.91 43.23
C GLU A 311 -54.92 32.94 42.24
N GLN A 312 -55.19 32.77 40.94
CA GLN A 312 -56.03 33.75 40.21
C GLN A 312 -56.40 33.29 38.79
N SER A 313 -57.72 33.21 38.58
CA SER A 313 -58.47 33.56 37.37
C SER A 313 -57.72 33.71 36.03
N ASN A 314 -58.17 32.93 35.03
CA ASN A 314 -59.09 33.48 34.03
C ASN A 314 -59.94 32.39 33.36
N SER A 315 -61.20 32.71 33.07
CA SER A 315 -62.22 31.80 32.57
C SER A 315 -62.98 32.40 31.40
N ALA A 316 -63.39 31.54 30.46
CA ALA A 316 -64.32 31.82 29.35
C ALA A 316 -63.76 32.79 28.26
N LEU A 317 -64.22 32.78 27.01
CA LEU A 317 -65.42 32.23 26.36
C LEU A 317 -65.02 31.48 25.05
N SER A 318 -65.68 30.37 24.68
CA SER A 318 -66.66 30.25 23.56
C SER A 318 -66.07 30.46 22.14
N GLU A 319 -66.53 29.82 21.06
CA GLU A 319 -67.84 29.19 20.81
C GLU A 319 -67.78 28.09 19.70
N SER A 320 -68.89 27.37 19.55
CA SER A 320 -69.29 26.35 18.56
C SER A 320 -68.74 26.48 17.11
N SER A 321 -68.73 25.43 16.26
CA SER A 321 -69.84 24.48 16.03
C SER A 321 -69.48 23.23 15.17
N ALA A 322 -70.13 22.11 15.49
CA ALA A 322 -70.89 21.16 14.62
C ALA A 322 -70.38 20.71 13.22
N THR A 323 -70.62 19.48 12.71
CA THR A 323 -71.23 18.21 13.21
C THR A 323 -71.04 17.11 12.14
N THR A 324 -70.74 15.85 12.53
CA THR A 324 -71.39 14.62 12.00
C THR A 324 -70.93 13.37 12.80
N GLU A 325 -71.81 12.95 13.70
CA GLU A 325 -72.02 11.55 14.16
C GLU A 325 -73.25 11.00 13.35
N PRO A 326 -73.71 9.72 13.41
CA PRO A 326 -73.44 8.75 14.48
C PRO A 326 -73.33 7.24 14.12
N SER A 327 -73.09 6.42 15.17
CA SER A 327 -73.68 5.08 15.46
C SER A 327 -73.01 3.75 15.04
N SER A 328 -72.95 2.86 16.05
CA SER A 328 -72.61 1.41 16.14
C SER A 328 -73.77 0.47 15.67
N PRO A 329 -73.86 -0.87 15.98
CA PRO A 329 -72.97 -1.86 16.64
C PRO A 329 -72.93 -3.31 16.01
N GLN A 330 -72.29 -4.25 16.74
CA GLN A 330 -72.23 -5.74 16.68
C GLN A 330 -73.24 -6.59 15.86
N LEU A 331 -72.79 -7.73 15.28
CA LEU A 331 -73.07 -9.14 15.72
C LEU A 331 -72.54 -10.23 14.72
N GLY A 332 -72.24 -11.46 15.19
CA GLY A 332 -72.18 -12.67 14.34
C GLY A 332 -71.14 -13.76 14.68
N SER A 333 -71.58 -14.94 15.16
CA SER A 333 -70.82 -16.22 15.28
C SER A 333 -71.26 -17.19 14.13
N PRO A 334 -70.80 -18.47 13.94
CA PRO A 334 -70.54 -19.52 14.96
C PRO A 334 -69.41 -20.56 14.64
N SER A 335 -69.46 -21.69 15.35
CA SER A 335 -68.51 -22.80 15.55
C SER A 335 -68.57 -24.00 14.57
N SER A 336 -67.44 -24.71 14.38
CA SER A 336 -67.30 -26.20 14.43
C SER A 336 -65.91 -26.68 13.95
N ASP A 337 -65.41 -27.91 14.18
CA ASP A 337 -65.25 -28.79 15.38
C ASP A 337 -64.48 -30.07 14.95
N SER A 338 -63.74 -30.76 15.85
CA SER A 338 -63.39 -32.22 15.84
C SER A 338 -62.08 -32.60 16.59
N CYS A 339 -62.17 -33.59 17.50
CA CYS A 339 -61.09 -34.47 18.01
C CYS A 339 -61.65 -35.92 18.06
N PRO A 340 -60.83 -37.01 18.08
CA PRO A 340 -60.41 -37.66 19.35
C PRO A 340 -59.03 -38.38 19.29
N GLY A 341 -58.28 -38.62 20.40
CA GLY A 341 -58.37 -39.78 21.33
C GLY A 341 -57.28 -40.85 21.03
N LEU A 342 -56.66 -41.64 21.93
CA LEU A 342 -56.84 -41.96 23.37
C LEU A 342 -55.52 -42.53 24.02
N SER A 343 -55.35 -42.32 25.36
CA SER A 343 -54.84 -43.21 26.46
C SER A 343 -53.64 -44.19 26.28
N ASN A 344 -52.83 -44.64 27.27
CA ASN A 344 -52.75 -44.64 28.75
C ASN A 344 -51.23 -44.72 29.13
N GLY A 345 -50.69 -44.46 30.32
CA GLY A 345 -51.16 -44.06 31.67
C GLY A 345 -49.93 -43.45 32.43
N GLU A 346 -49.75 -43.43 33.75
CA GLU A 346 -50.57 -43.76 34.94
C GLU A 346 -49.92 -43.07 36.20
N GLU A 347 -50.27 -43.39 37.46
CA GLU A 347 -49.90 -42.59 38.67
C GLU A 347 -49.00 -43.30 39.74
N THR A 348 -48.71 -42.55 40.83
CA THR A 348 -48.03 -42.90 42.11
C THR A 348 -46.49 -42.89 42.09
N GLY A 349 -45.75 -42.65 43.18
CA GLY A 349 -46.09 -42.40 44.60
C GLY A 349 -44.80 -42.18 45.44
N LEU A 350 -44.92 -41.86 46.72
CA LEU A 350 -43.79 -41.52 47.62
C LEU A 350 -42.85 -42.70 48.02
N GLU A 351 -41.67 -42.31 48.54
CA GLU A 351 -40.78 -43.02 49.49
C GLU A 351 -39.45 -43.68 48.99
N LYS A 352 -38.42 -43.51 49.84
CA LYS A 352 -37.13 -44.21 49.84
C LYS A 352 -37.31 -45.64 50.41
N PRO A 353 -36.41 -46.59 50.08
CA PRO A 353 -35.28 -46.89 51.00
C PRO A 353 -33.92 -46.78 50.28
N SER A 354 -32.83 -46.32 50.92
CA SER A 354 -32.01 -47.07 51.90
C SER A 354 -31.49 -48.40 51.32
N LEU A 355 -30.18 -48.63 51.21
CA LEU A 355 -29.28 -48.80 52.36
C LEU A 355 -27.84 -48.31 52.09
N GLU A 356 -27.31 -47.50 53.01
CA GLU A 356 -25.88 -47.50 53.34
C GLU A 356 -25.51 -48.81 54.07
N PRO A 357 -24.21 -49.16 54.24
CA PRO A 357 -23.51 -48.73 55.46
C PRO A 357 -22.14 -48.06 55.17
N GLN A 358 -21.81 -46.91 55.76
CA GLN A 358 -21.32 -46.70 57.14
C GLN A 358 -19.88 -47.22 57.41
N LYS A 359 -19.05 -46.68 58.32
CA LYS A 359 -19.19 -45.76 59.48
C LYS A 359 -17.86 -44.95 59.60
N SER A 360 -17.79 -43.66 59.97
CA SER A 360 -18.04 -42.99 61.29
C SER A 360 -17.01 -43.37 62.38
N LEU A 361 -16.72 -42.66 63.49
CA LEU A 361 -17.33 -41.61 64.36
C LEU A 361 -16.13 -40.90 65.09
N GLY A 362 -16.21 -39.82 65.88
CA GLY A 362 -17.31 -39.00 66.41
C GLY A 362 -16.80 -38.05 67.53
N GLU A 363 -17.73 -37.49 68.34
CA GLU A 363 -17.53 -36.63 69.54
C GLU A 363 -17.13 -35.15 69.29
N GLU A 364 -17.67 -34.11 69.96
CA GLU A 364 -18.73 -34.03 71.00
C GLU A 364 -19.41 -32.63 71.09
N VAL A 365 -20.53 -32.52 71.85
CA VAL A 365 -21.39 -31.32 72.09
C VAL A 365 -21.95 -31.41 73.52
N PRO A 366 -22.01 -30.35 74.40
CA PRO A 366 -23.33 -29.72 74.70
C PRO A 366 -23.41 -28.29 75.36
N ASN A 367 -24.63 -27.71 75.28
CA ASN A 367 -25.34 -26.81 76.24
C ASN A 367 -24.90 -25.33 76.44
N ARG A 368 -25.73 -24.28 76.27
CA ARG A 368 -27.11 -23.99 76.78
C ARG A 368 -27.81 -22.87 75.97
N GLY A 369 -29.16 -22.83 76.00
CA GLY A 369 -29.99 -21.62 75.75
C GLY A 369 -30.64 -21.09 77.05
N PRO A 370 -31.70 -20.24 77.02
CA PRO A 370 -32.45 -19.72 75.86
C PRO A 370 -32.73 -18.18 75.89
N ASP A 371 -33.65 -17.75 75.00
CA ASP A 371 -34.60 -16.61 75.10
C ASP A 371 -34.45 -15.31 74.25
N VAL A 372 -35.37 -15.20 73.29
CA VAL A 372 -36.35 -14.09 73.09
C VAL A 372 -36.05 -12.92 72.13
N LEU A 373 -37.00 -12.76 71.18
CA LEU A 373 -37.30 -11.62 70.27
C LEU A 373 -36.29 -11.30 69.16
N GLY A 374 -36.80 -10.82 68.03
CA GLY A 374 -36.02 -10.55 66.82
C GLY A 374 -36.51 -9.35 66.02
N SER A 375 -35.82 -9.08 64.91
CA SER A 375 -36.12 -8.06 63.91
C SER A 375 -35.48 -8.46 62.59
N ALA A 376 -35.91 -7.85 61.48
CA ALA A 376 -35.39 -8.13 60.15
C ALA A 376 -34.38 -7.05 59.72
N ASP A 377 -33.20 -7.49 59.30
CA ASP A 377 -32.19 -6.77 58.53
C ASP A 377 -31.75 -7.79 57.44
N ARG A 378 -31.93 -7.55 56.14
CA ARG A 378 -31.16 -6.65 55.27
C ARG A 378 -29.67 -6.91 55.38
N GLU A 379 -29.20 -7.86 54.56
CA GLU A 379 -27.78 -7.99 54.22
C GLU A 379 -27.50 -7.08 53.03
N ASP A 380 -26.54 -6.19 53.19
CA ASP A 380 -26.02 -5.31 52.14
C ASP A 380 -25.08 -6.11 51.22
N GLU A 381 -25.17 -5.92 49.90
CA GLU A 381 -24.11 -6.32 48.97
C GLU A 381 -23.12 -5.16 48.85
N GLU A 382 -21.90 -5.34 49.37
CA GLU A 382 -20.81 -4.37 49.24
C GLU A 382 -20.31 -4.33 47.79
N GLU A 383 -20.55 -3.22 47.07
CA GLU A 383 -19.82 -2.90 45.83
C GLU A 383 -18.46 -2.28 46.20
N ASP A 384 -17.36 -2.92 45.77
CA ASP A 384 -15.99 -2.40 45.94
C ASP A 384 -15.77 -1.07 45.17
N GLU A 385 -16.03 0.07 45.82
CA GLU A 385 -15.56 1.38 45.38
C GLU A 385 -14.05 1.54 45.66
N GLU A 386 -13.19 1.11 44.74
CA GLU A 386 -11.77 1.54 44.75
C GLU A 386 -11.70 3.06 44.49
N GLU A 387 -11.31 3.82 45.52
CA GLU A 387 -11.15 5.29 45.47
C GLU A 387 -10.23 5.73 44.30
N GLU A 388 -10.66 6.71 43.49
CA GLU A 388 -9.78 7.34 42.49
C GLU A 388 -8.68 8.18 43.17
N GLU A 389 -7.57 7.54 43.54
CA GLU A 389 -6.38 8.24 44.02
C GLU A 389 -5.80 9.13 42.91
N SER A 390 -5.65 10.42 43.20
CA SER A 390 -5.33 11.45 42.22
C SER A 390 -3.91 11.32 41.66
N THR A 391 -3.74 10.61 40.55
CA THR A 391 -2.45 10.54 39.85
C THR A 391 -2.18 11.81 39.03
N ASP A 392 -1.04 12.45 39.27
CA ASP A 392 -0.44 13.50 38.43
C ASP A 392 -0.55 13.19 36.92
N PRO A 393 -0.63 14.21 36.04
CA PRO A 393 -0.80 14.00 34.60
C PRO A 393 0.36 13.19 34.03
N LYS A 394 0.07 11.95 33.67
CA LYS A 394 1.02 11.01 33.05
C LYS A 394 1.53 11.63 31.75
N LYS A 395 2.85 11.53 31.52
CA LYS A 395 3.46 11.93 30.25
C LYS A 395 2.76 11.22 29.09
N PRO A 396 2.54 11.89 27.94
CA PRO A 396 1.86 11.29 26.80
C PRO A 396 2.60 10.02 26.35
N THR A 397 1.83 8.98 26.03
CA THR A 397 2.32 7.76 25.37
C THR A 397 2.89 8.14 24.00
N THR A 398 4.14 7.76 23.74
CA THR A 398 4.97 8.39 22.70
C THR A 398 4.48 8.19 21.26
N ASP A 399 3.56 7.25 21.02
CA ASP A 399 3.04 6.87 19.71
C ASP A 399 1.52 7.07 19.54
N GLU A 400 0.73 7.06 20.63
CA GLU A 400 -0.72 7.38 20.64
C GLU A 400 -0.99 8.89 20.42
N GLY A 401 -0.01 9.77 20.62
CA GLY A 401 -0.14 11.20 20.31
C GLY A 401 -1.09 11.96 21.25
N THR A 402 -1.76 12.98 20.73
CA THR A 402 -2.71 13.83 21.50
C THR A 402 -3.94 13.04 21.97
N ALA A 403 -4.36 12.00 21.25
CA ALA A 403 -5.43 11.07 21.63
C ALA A 403 -5.25 10.47 23.03
N SER A 404 -4.01 10.36 23.52
CA SER A 404 -3.69 9.83 24.85
C SER A 404 -4.19 10.70 26.01
N SER A 405 -4.39 12.02 25.78
CA SER A 405 -4.70 13.02 26.82
C SER A 405 -6.03 13.75 26.62
N GLU A 406 -6.98 13.17 25.90
CA GLU A 406 -8.32 13.73 25.70
C GLU A 406 -9.01 14.05 27.06
N VAL A 407 -9.73 15.18 27.14
CA VAL A 407 -10.39 15.61 28.39
C VAL A 407 -11.64 14.77 28.72
N ASN A 408 -12.25 15.00 29.89
CA ASN A 408 -13.54 14.40 30.23
C ASN A 408 -14.69 15.15 29.52
N ALA A 409 -15.66 14.39 29.01
CA ALA A 409 -16.85 14.97 28.39
C ALA A 409 -17.82 15.53 29.43
N THR A 410 -18.41 16.66 29.10
CA THR A 410 -19.55 17.27 29.81
C THR A 410 -20.87 16.59 29.45
N GLU A 411 -21.94 16.94 30.15
CA GLU A 411 -23.28 16.36 29.93
C GLU A 411 -23.84 16.74 28.56
N GLU A 412 -23.58 17.97 28.11
CA GLU A 412 -24.05 18.55 26.86
C GLU A 412 -23.52 17.81 25.62
N MET A 413 -22.23 17.46 25.62
CA MET A 413 -21.62 16.64 24.57
C MET A 413 -21.93 15.15 24.74
N SER A 414 -21.98 14.63 25.98
CA SER A 414 -22.35 13.23 26.25
C SER A 414 -23.76 12.87 25.75
N THR A 415 -24.67 13.84 25.75
CA THR A 415 -26.06 13.69 25.29
C THR A 415 -26.15 13.43 23.77
N LEU A 416 -25.14 13.81 22.98
CA LEU A 416 -25.10 13.56 21.53
C LEU A 416 -24.55 12.17 21.16
N VAL A 417 -24.09 11.39 22.14
CA VAL A 417 -23.39 10.11 21.91
C VAL A 417 -24.33 8.93 22.16
N ASN A 418 -24.62 8.16 21.11
CA ASN A 418 -25.51 7.00 21.14
C ASN A 418 -24.82 5.70 20.69
N TYR A 419 -24.82 5.37 19.39
CA TYR A 419 -24.37 4.09 18.85
C TYR A 419 -22.85 3.93 18.70
N ILE A 420 -22.09 5.00 18.95
CA ILE A 420 -20.63 5.03 18.75
C ILE A 420 -20.00 5.59 20.02
N GLU A 421 -20.13 4.86 21.12
CA GLU A 421 -19.59 5.21 22.44
C GLU A 421 -18.13 4.73 22.55
N PRO A 422 -17.13 5.63 22.52
CA PRO A 422 -15.72 5.26 22.62
C PRO A 422 -15.36 4.89 24.07
N VAL A 423 -14.95 3.64 24.29
CA VAL A 423 -14.52 3.12 25.59
C VAL A 423 -13.06 2.69 25.58
N LYS A 424 -12.39 2.74 26.74
CA LYS A 424 -11.01 2.24 26.90
C LYS A 424 -11.01 0.72 26.77
N PHE A 425 -10.39 0.19 25.71
CA PHE A 425 -10.24 -1.25 25.51
C PHE A 425 -9.46 -1.92 26.64
N LYS A 426 -10.04 -2.97 27.25
CA LYS A 426 -9.39 -3.83 28.26
C LYS A 426 -8.90 -5.14 27.65
N SER A 427 -9.81 -5.97 27.17
CA SER A 427 -9.55 -7.22 26.46
C SER A 427 -10.78 -7.64 25.64
N PHE A 428 -10.60 -8.53 24.65
CA PHE A 428 -11.71 -9.06 23.86
C PHE A 428 -12.73 -9.82 24.72
N GLU A 429 -12.27 -10.57 25.72
CA GLU A 429 -13.15 -11.28 26.66
C GLU A 429 -14.02 -10.33 27.50
N ALA A 430 -13.44 -9.22 27.99
CA ALA A 430 -14.18 -8.23 28.76
C ALA A 430 -15.25 -7.52 27.92
N ALA A 431 -14.92 -7.15 26.68
CA ALA A 431 -15.88 -6.56 25.75
C ALA A 431 -17.00 -7.54 25.37
N ARG A 432 -16.66 -8.80 25.07
CA ARG A 432 -17.63 -9.87 24.78
C ARG A 432 -18.54 -10.17 25.97
N LYS A 433 -18.00 -10.24 27.19
CA LYS A 433 -18.81 -10.45 28.42
C LYS A 433 -19.76 -9.28 28.69
N ARG A 434 -19.34 -8.04 28.40
CA ARG A 434 -20.16 -6.82 28.53
C ARG A 434 -21.27 -6.73 27.48
N ASN A 435 -21.08 -7.36 26.31
CA ASN A 435 -22.09 -7.57 25.27
C ASN A 435 -22.86 -6.30 24.83
N LYS A 436 -22.19 -5.15 24.74
CA LYS A 436 -22.78 -3.88 24.28
C LYS A 436 -22.26 -3.53 22.89
N CYS A 437 -23.11 -3.60 21.87
CA CYS A 437 -22.70 -3.38 20.48
C CYS A 437 -22.44 -1.90 20.13
N PHE A 438 -23.03 -0.98 20.91
CA PHE A 438 -22.82 0.47 20.77
C PHE A 438 -21.50 0.96 21.38
N GLU A 439 -20.81 0.12 22.15
CA GLU A 439 -19.47 0.42 22.64
C GLU A 439 -18.43 0.08 21.57
N MET A 440 -17.47 0.98 21.38
CA MET A 440 -16.42 0.87 20.36
C MET A 440 -15.06 1.25 20.93
N SER A 441 -14.00 0.80 20.28
CA SER A 441 -12.63 1.13 20.69
C SER A 441 -11.80 1.67 19.54
N SER A 442 -11.02 2.71 19.83
CA SER A 442 -10.01 3.26 18.91
C SER A 442 -8.63 2.75 19.28
N PHE A 443 -7.86 2.31 18.30
CA PHE A 443 -6.53 1.71 18.45
C PHE A 443 -5.53 2.43 17.55
N VAL A 444 -4.40 2.84 18.12
CA VAL A 444 -3.23 3.22 17.32
C VAL A 444 -2.68 1.99 16.56
N GLU A 445 -2.13 2.19 15.37
CA GLU A 445 -1.55 1.16 14.48
C GLU A 445 -0.67 0.12 15.21
N THR A 446 0.15 0.56 16.17
CA THR A 446 1.03 -0.29 16.99
C THR A 446 0.24 -1.27 17.86
N LYS A 447 -0.68 -0.76 18.67
CA LYS A 447 -1.58 -1.53 19.53
C LYS A 447 -2.51 -2.45 18.74
N ALA A 448 -2.99 -1.98 17.58
CA ALA A 448 -3.79 -2.79 16.67
C ALA A 448 -2.98 -3.97 16.09
N MET A 449 -1.71 -3.73 15.73
CA MET A 449 -0.78 -4.77 15.25
C MET A 449 -0.45 -5.81 16.33
N GLU A 450 -0.34 -5.39 17.60
CA GLU A 450 -0.19 -6.32 18.73
C GLU A 450 -1.40 -7.25 18.87
N GLN A 451 -2.63 -6.73 18.82
CA GLN A 451 -3.83 -7.57 18.89
C GLN A 451 -3.97 -8.49 17.67
N LEU A 452 -3.70 -7.97 16.46
CA LEU A 452 -3.68 -8.74 15.21
C LEU A 452 -2.70 -9.92 15.26
N THR A 453 -1.52 -9.76 15.87
CA THR A 453 -0.51 -10.82 15.94
C THR A 453 -0.67 -11.76 17.13
N LYS A 454 -1.35 -11.33 18.20
CA LYS A 454 -1.52 -12.11 19.44
C LYS A 454 -2.83 -12.89 19.51
N SER A 455 -3.92 -12.35 18.98
CA SER A 455 -5.28 -12.90 19.11
C SER A 455 -6.17 -12.46 17.92
N PRO A 456 -5.86 -12.91 16.69
CA PRO A 456 -6.54 -12.46 15.48
C PRO A 456 -7.99 -12.93 15.36
N MET A 457 -8.28 -14.17 15.76
CA MET A 457 -9.63 -14.74 15.67
C MET A 457 -10.59 -13.99 16.61
N GLU A 458 -10.14 -13.69 17.83
CA GLU A 458 -10.89 -12.90 18.81
C GLU A 458 -11.16 -11.47 18.31
N PHE A 459 -10.25 -10.91 17.51
CA PHE A 459 -10.44 -9.61 16.87
C PHE A 459 -11.50 -9.68 15.75
N VAL A 460 -11.51 -10.75 14.95
CA VAL A 460 -12.59 -11.00 13.96
C VAL A 460 -13.95 -11.13 14.67
N GLU A 461 -14.05 -11.92 15.74
CA GLU A 461 -15.29 -12.08 16.50
C GLU A 461 -15.77 -10.75 17.12
N TYR A 462 -14.86 -9.97 17.71
CA TYR A 462 -15.16 -8.61 18.22
C TYR A 462 -15.79 -7.73 17.13
N ASN A 463 -15.19 -7.72 15.94
CA ASN A 463 -15.62 -6.91 14.81
C ASN A 463 -16.91 -7.41 14.12
N LYS A 464 -17.52 -8.53 14.54
CA LYS A 464 -18.87 -8.90 14.10
C LYS A 464 -19.94 -8.06 14.79
N GLN A 465 -19.72 -7.70 16.05
CA GLN A 465 -20.72 -7.07 16.92
C GLN A 465 -20.42 -5.61 17.24
N GLN A 466 -19.14 -5.26 17.43
CA GLN A 466 -18.68 -3.92 17.80
C GLN A 466 -17.87 -3.28 16.68
N LEU A 467 -17.66 -1.96 16.79
CA LEU A 467 -16.82 -1.19 15.87
C LEU A 467 -15.39 -1.05 16.43
N SER A 468 -14.39 -1.20 15.56
CA SER A 468 -13.02 -0.77 15.83
C SER A 468 -12.60 0.35 14.87
N ARG A 469 -11.96 1.37 15.43
CA ARG A 469 -11.25 2.41 14.66
C ARG A 469 -9.75 2.22 14.78
N ILE A 470 -9.06 2.22 13.65
CA ILE A 470 -7.59 2.15 13.60
C ILE A 470 -7.05 3.47 13.07
N TYR A 471 -6.01 4.03 13.69
CA TYR A 471 -5.39 5.29 13.25
C TYR A 471 -3.85 5.20 13.20
N PRO A 472 -3.19 6.00 12.34
CA PRO A 472 -1.73 5.99 12.21
C PRO A 472 -1.04 6.45 13.50
N LYS A 473 0.09 5.82 13.83
CA LYS A 473 0.94 6.24 14.96
C LYS A 473 1.59 7.61 14.74
N GLY A 474 1.77 8.39 15.81
CA GLY A 474 2.33 9.75 15.77
C GLY A 474 3.77 9.87 15.23
N THR A 475 4.51 8.76 15.09
CA THR A 475 5.84 8.76 14.43
C THR A 475 5.77 8.98 12.91
N ARG A 476 4.58 8.92 12.30
CA ARG A 476 4.34 9.20 10.86
C ARG A 476 4.17 10.70 10.63
N VAL A 477 5.17 11.49 11.01
CA VAL A 477 5.16 12.96 10.97
C VAL A 477 5.04 13.54 9.55
N ASP A 478 5.36 12.73 8.54
CA ASP A 478 5.22 12.99 7.11
C ASP A 478 3.81 12.75 6.57
N SER A 479 2.87 12.32 7.43
CA SER A 479 1.52 11.89 7.05
C SER A 479 1.50 10.63 6.16
N SER A 480 2.54 9.80 6.19
CA SER A 480 2.55 8.48 5.51
C SER A 480 1.46 7.54 6.05
N ASN A 481 0.96 6.63 5.21
CA ASN A 481 -0.07 5.67 5.60
C ASN A 481 0.50 4.28 5.96
N TYR A 482 -0.30 3.52 6.70
CA TYR A 482 -0.14 2.07 6.86
C TYR A 482 -1.04 1.34 5.85
N MET A 483 -0.77 0.07 5.55
CA MET A 483 -1.58 -0.70 4.60
C MET A 483 -2.93 -1.09 5.23
N PRO A 484 -4.09 -0.56 4.78
CA PRO A 484 -5.38 -0.78 5.44
C PRO A 484 -5.84 -2.24 5.41
N GLN A 485 -5.44 -2.99 4.37
CA GLN A 485 -5.71 -4.41 4.22
C GLN A 485 -5.37 -5.24 5.47
N LEU A 486 -4.30 -4.86 6.20
CA LEU A 486 -3.88 -5.54 7.44
C LEU A 486 -5.01 -5.62 8.48
N PHE A 487 -5.83 -4.57 8.57
CA PHE A 487 -6.91 -4.46 9.54
C PHE A 487 -8.28 -4.81 8.94
N TRP A 488 -8.47 -4.64 7.63
CA TRP A 488 -9.61 -5.24 6.94
C TRP A 488 -9.61 -6.78 7.04
N ASN A 489 -8.44 -7.42 7.06
CA ASN A 489 -8.28 -8.87 7.27
C ASN A 489 -8.79 -9.38 8.63
N VAL A 490 -8.80 -8.53 9.67
CA VAL A 490 -9.45 -8.83 10.98
C VAL A 490 -10.84 -8.20 11.11
N GLY A 491 -11.39 -7.65 10.02
CA GLY A 491 -12.76 -7.15 9.97
C GLY A 491 -12.97 -5.74 10.55
N CYS A 492 -11.89 -5.01 10.85
CA CYS A 492 -11.96 -3.64 11.39
C CYS A 492 -12.66 -2.71 10.40
N GLN A 493 -13.61 -1.92 10.86
CA GLN A 493 -14.49 -1.14 10.01
C GLN A 493 -13.93 0.25 9.69
N LEU A 494 -13.48 0.97 10.72
CA LEU A 494 -13.07 2.38 10.63
C LEU A 494 -11.54 2.49 10.53
N VAL A 495 -10.98 1.99 9.43
CA VAL A 495 -9.53 1.96 9.19
C VAL A 495 -9.09 3.31 8.61
N ALA A 496 -8.73 4.25 9.50
CA ALA A 496 -8.53 5.66 9.17
C ALA A 496 -7.14 5.95 8.59
N LEU A 497 -7.11 6.72 7.50
CA LEU A 497 -5.91 7.06 6.73
C LEU A 497 -5.76 8.59 6.52
N ASN A 498 -4.52 9.03 6.26
CA ASN A 498 -4.16 10.40 5.91
C ASN A 498 -4.47 10.68 4.42
N PHE A 499 -5.61 11.32 4.15
CA PHE A 499 -6.11 11.58 2.79
C PHE A 499 -5.23 12.52 1.95
N GLN A 500 -4.45 13.38 2.60
CA GLN A 500 -3.50 14.28 1.95
C GLN A 500 -2.30 13.57 1.30
N THR A 501 -2.07 12.29 1.63
CA THR A 501 -0.94 11.50 1.13
C THR A 501 -1.44 10.38 0.21
N LEU A 502 -1.31 10.57 -1.11
CA LEU A 502 -1.79 9.62 -2.14
C LEU A 502 -0.80 8.46 -2.41
N ASP A 503 -0.29 7.86 -1.34
CA ASP A 503 0.59 6.68 -1.38
C ASP A 503 -0.18 5.38 -1.73
N VAL A 504 0.53 4.25 -1.88
CA VAL A 504 -0.09 2.97 -2.28
C VAL A 504 -1.27 2.54 -1.36
N PRO A 505 -1.20 2.70 -0.03
CA PRO A 505 -2.37 2.54 0.84
C PRO A 505 -3.58 3.41 0.48
N MET A 506 -3.37 4.70 0.21
CA MET A 506 -4.45 5.61 -0.15
C MET A 506 -5.00 5.34 -1.55
N GLN A 507 -4.13 4.99 -2.50
CA GLN A 507 -4.53 4.48 -3.82
C GLN A 507 -5.44 3.25 -3.67
N LEU A 508 -5.05 2.27 -2.84
CA LEU A 508 -5.86 1.09 -2.56
C LEU A 508 -7.25 1.48 -2.01
N ASN A 509 -7.27 2.37 -1.01
CA ASN A 509 -8.51 2.89 -0.42
C ASN A 509 -9.43 3.59 -1.45
N ALA A 510 -8.85 4.45 -2.31
CA ALA A 510 -9.53 5.13 -3.41
C ALA A 510 -10.18 4.15 -4.40
N GLY A 511 -9.47 3.06 -4.69
CA GLY A 511 -9.88 2.04 -5.63
C GLY A 511 -11.00 1.16 -5.10
N VAL A 512 -10.91 0.70 -3.85
CA VAL A 512 -11.92 -0.20 -3.26
C VAL A 512 -13.23 0.52 -2.93
N PHE A 513 -13.18 1.77 -2.44
CA PHE A 513 -14.38 2.56 -2.16
C PHE A 513 -15.00 3.25 -3.39
N GLU A 514 -14.51 2.97 -4.60
CA GLU A 514 -15.27 3.27 -5.82
C GLU A 514 -16.49 2.34 -5.98
N TYR A 515 -16.35 1.08 -5.58
CA TYR A 515 -17.37 0.06 -5.72
C TYR A 515 -18.56 0.30 -4.77
N ASN A 516 -19.67 -0.41 -4.98
CA ASN A 516 -20.92 -0.21 -4.25
C ASN A 516 -21.44 1.25 -4.34
N GLY A 517 -21.49 1.80 -5.56
CA GLY A 517 -22.05 3.12 -5.85
C GLY A 517 -21.31 4.31 -5.22
N ARG A 518 -20.03 4.18 -4.87
CA ARG A 518 -19.25 5.17 -4.10
C ARG A 518 -19.88 5.55 -2.75
N SER A 519 -20.68 4.65 -2.18
CA SER A 519 -21.37 4.84 -0.90
C SER A 519 -20.43 5.08 0.29
N GLY A 520 -19.16 4.67 0.19
CA GLY A 520 -18.20 4.68 1.29
C GLY A 520 -18.39 3.51 2.28
N TYR A 521 -19.29 2.57 1.95
CA TYR A 521 -19.61 1.37 2.72
C TYR A 521 -19.44 0.12 1.83
N LEU A 522 -18.65 -0.85 2.28
CA LEU A 522 -18.47 -2.14 1.59
C LEU A 522 -18.84 -3.27 2.55
N LEU A 523 -19.78 -4.13 2.16
CA LEU A 523 -20.21 -5.26 2.99
C LEU A 523 -19.06 -6.28 3.15
N LYS A 524 -18.75 -6.67 4.39
CA LYS A 524 -17.69 -7.67 4.68
C LYS A 524 -18.07 -9.06 4.13
N PRO A 525 -17.07 -9.93 3.83
CA PRO A 525 -17.31 -11.33 3.51
C PRO A 525 -18.17 -12.03 4.58
N GLU A 526 -18.98 -13.01 4.17
CA GLU A 526 -19.97 -13.67 5.04
C GLU A 526 -19.37 -14.25 6.34
N PHE A 527 -18.22 -14.92 6.22
CA PHE A 527 -17.48 -15.54 7.34
C PHE A 527 -16.95 -14.51 8.36
N MET A 528 -16.83 -13.23 7.96
CA MET A 528 -16.42 -12.12 8.83
C MET A 528 -17.62 -11.40 9.50
N ARG A 529 -18.84 -11.94 9.34
CA ARG A 529 -20.09 -11.41 9.88
C ARG A 529 -20.89 -12.45 10.65
N ARG A 530 -20.92 -13.70 10.18
CA ARG A 530 -21.70 -14.79 10.78
C ARG A 530 -21.23 -15.16 12.19
N PRO A 531 -22.13 -15.22 13.20
CA PRO A 531 -21.75 -15.53 14.58
C PRO A 531 -21.37 -17.00 14.79
N ASP A 532 -21.79 -17.90 13.90
CA ASP A 532 -21.58 -19.35 13.97
C ASP A 532 -20.30 -19.85 13.25
N LYS A 533 -19.57 -18.95 12.58
CA LYS A 533 -18.36 -19.27 11.80
C LYS A 533 -17.16 -18.50 12.32
N SER A 534 -16.21 -19.17 12.95
CA SER A 534 -14.89 -18.60 13.22
C SER A 534 -14.02 -18.59 11.96
N PHE A 535 -13.14 -17.60 11.86
CA PHE A 535 -12.22 -17.43 10.72
C PHE A 535 -10.85 -17.00 11.22
N ASP A 536 -9.80 -17.71 10.80
CA ASP A 536 -8.40 -17.33 11.03
C ASP A 536 -7.86 -16.55 9.81
N PRO A 537 -7.55 -15.24 9.94
CA PRO A 537 -6.96 -14.44 8.88
C PRO A 537 -5.58 -14.91 8.40
N PHE A 538 -4.90 -15.79 9.13
CA PHE A 538 -3.57 -16.30 8.80
C PHE A 538 -3.58 -17.71 8.18
N THR A 539 -4.76 -18.29 7.89
CA THR A 539 -4.85 -19.59 7.21
C THR A 539 -4.09 -19.61 5.88
N GLU A 540 -3.25 -20.63 5.69
CA GLU A 540 -2.55 -20.89 4.42
C GLU A 540 -3.33 -21.86 3.51
N VAL A 541 -4.40 -22.46 4.01
CA VAL A 541 -5.22 -23.49 3.36
C VAL A 541 -6.61 -22.93 3.03
N ILE A 542 -7.25 -23.50 2.00
CA ILE A 542 -8.65 -23.19 1.67
C ILE A 542 -9.56 -23.45 2.89
N VAL A 543 -10.53 -22.57 3.09
CA VAL A 543 -11.44 -22.62 4.26
C VAL A 543 -12.75 -23.26 3.84
N ASP A 544 -13.28 -24.17 4.66
CA ASP A 544 -14.55 -24.84 4.39
C ASP A 544 -15.71 -23.83 4.23
N GLY A 545 -16.47 -24.00 3.15
CA GLY A 545 -17.53 -23.09 2.71
C GLY A 545 -17.07 -21.85 1.95
N ILE A 546 -15.77 -21.57 1.83
CA ILE A 546 -15.24 -20.50 0.97
C ILE A 546 -14.75 -21.10 -0.34
N VAL A 547 -15.37 -20.68 -1.45
CA VAL A 547 -14.87 -20.99 -2.80
C VAL A 547 -13.63 -20.14 -3.07
N ALA A 548 -12.46 -20.75 -3.00
CA ALA A 548 -11.21 -20.15 -3.40
C ALA A 548 -11.16 -19.97 -4.93
N ASN A 549 -10.37 -19.02 -5.42
CA ASN A 549 -10.19 -18.78 -6.86
C ASN A 549 -8.73 -18.93 -7.29
N ALA A 550 -8.52 -19.22 -8.57
CA ALA A 550 -7.26 -19.02 -9.25
C ALA A 550 -7.39 -17.78 -10.16
N LEU A 551 -6.33 -16.96 -10.23
CA LEU A 551 -6.28 -15.80 -11.12
C LEU A 551 -4.97 -15.78 -11.90
N ARG A 552 -5.06 -15.69 -13.22
CA ARG A 552 -3.93 -15.47 -14.13
C ARG A 552 -4.07 -14.11 -14.80
N VAL A 553 -2.98 -13.35 -14.86
CA VAL A 553 -2.96 -12.02 -15.47
C VAL A 553 -1.78 -11.90 -16.44
N LYS A 554 -2.05 -11.77 -17.74
CA LYS A 554 -1.04 -11.52 -18.76
C LYS A 554 -1.17 -10.10 -19.29
N VAL A 555 -0.13 -9.27 -19.11
CA VAL A 555 -0.07 -7.93 -19.71
C VAL A 555 0.32 -8.09 -21.18
N ILE A 556 -0.53 -7.64 -22.11
CA ILE A 556 -0.33 -7.83 -23.55
C ILE A 556 0.30 -6.59 -24.18
N SER A 557 -0.32 -5.43 -23.98
CA SER A 557 0.13 -4.17 -24.60
C SER A 557 -0.37 -2.96 -23.83
N GLY A 558 0.05 -1.77 -24.25
CA GLY A 558 -0.48 -0.52 -23.72
C GLY A 558 -0.46 0.59 -24.77
N GLN A 559 -1.29 1.59 -24.55
CA GLN A 559 -1.57 2.65 -25.51
C GLN A 559 -1.45 4.03 -24.84
N PHE A 560 -0.81 4.97 -25.55
CA PHE A 560 -0.73 6.39 -25.20
C PHE A 560 -0.28 6.70 -23.76
N LEU A 561 0.64 5.90 -23.23
CA LEU A 561 0.99 5.89 -21.81
C LEU A 561 1.86 7.08 -21.36
N SER A 562 2.51 7.79 -22.27
CA SER A 562 3.27 9.01 -21.94
C SER A 562 3.41 9.95 -23.14
N ASP A 563 3.44 11.26 -22.87
CA ASP A 563 3.70 12.30 -23.87
C ASP A 563 5.15 12.26 -24.43
N ARG A 564 6.08 11.58 -23.75
CA ARG A 564 7.50 11.51 -24.12
C ARG A 564 7.91 10.07 -24.47
N LYS A 565 8.90 9.91 -25.36
CA LYS A 565 9.55 8.60 -25.60
C LYS A 565 10.33 8.21 -24.36
N VAL A 566 9.84 7.19 -23.65
CA VAL A 566 10.42 6.65 -22.42
C VAL A 566 10.07 5.17 -22.32
N GLY A 567 10.93 4.37 -21.69
CA GLY A 567 10.59 2.99 -21.37
C GLY A 567 9.50 2.94 -20.31
N ILE A 568 8.60 1.96 -20.40
CA ILE A 568 7.50 1.78 -19.43
C ILE A 568 7.47 0.32 -18.99
N TYR A 569 7.20 0.08 -17.71
CA TYR A 569 6.92 -1.25 -17.16
C TYR A 569 5.60 -1.23 -16.38
N VAL A 570 5.02 -2.41 -16.19
CA VAL A 570 3.76 -2.61 -15.48
C VAL A 570 4.01 -3.51 -14.28
N GLU A 571 3.55 -3.10 -13.11
CA GLU A 571 3.51 -3.89 -11.87
C GLU A 571 2.11 -4.47 -11.68
N VAL A 572 2.03 -5.73 -11.24
CA VAL A 572 0.78 -6.44 -10.96
C VAL A 572 0.85 -7.01 -9.55
N ASP A 573 0.13 -6.36 -8.65
CA ASP A 573 0.08 -6.67 -7.22
C ASP A 573 -1.29 -7.27 -6.87
N MET A 574 -1.33 -8.15 -5.86
CA MET A 574 -2.56 -8.56 -5.19
C MET A 574 -2.47 -8.22 -3.70
N PHE A 575 -3.55 -7.65 -3.16
CA PHE A 575 -3.75 -7.32 -1.75
C PHE A 575 -4.95 -8.13 -1.24
N GLY A 576 -4.83 -8.76 -0.08
CA GLY A 576 -5.88 -9.58 0.51
C GLY A 576 -5.42 -10.13 1.86
N LEU A 577 -5.75 -11.39 2.15
CA LEU A 577 -5.12 -12.12 3.26
C LEU A 577 -3.59 -12.18 3.10
N PRO A 578 -2.83 -12.46 4.17
CA PRO A 578 -1.37 -12.61 4.10
C PRO A 578 -0.92 -13.68 3.08
N VAL A 579 -1.68 -14.78 2.96
CA VAL A 579 -1.43 -15.86 1.98
C VAL A 579 -1.69 -15.42 0.52
N ASP A 580 -2.68 -14.56 0.31
CA ASP A 580 -3.09 -14.08 -1.02
C ASP A 580 -2.23 -12.89 -1.50
N THR A 581 -1.67 -12.13 -0.56
CA THR A 581 -0.95 -10.88 -0.85
C THR A 581 0.40 -11.15 -1.54
N ARG A 582 0.48 -10.84 -2.84
CA ARG A 582 1.70 -10.98 -3.65
C ARG A 582 2.03 -9.67 -4.36
N ARG A 583 3.24 -9.15 -4.13
CA ARG A 583 3.72 -7.85 -4.62
C ARG A 583 5.11 -7.98 -5.27
N LYS A 584 5.18 -8.79 -6.32
CA LYS A 584 6.46 -9.23 -6.94
C LYS A 584 6.43 -9.27 -8.47
N TYR A 585 5.26 -9.21 -9.11
CA TYR A 585 5.17 -9.33 -10.56
C TYR A 585 5.36 -7.97 -11.22
N ARG A 586 6.30 -7.93 -12.16
CA ARG A 586 6.64 -6.73 -12.92
C ARG A 586 7.12 -7.11 -14.30
N THR A 587 6.64 -6.41 -15.33
CA THR A 587 7.08 -6.63 -16.70
C THR A 587 8.49 -6.08 -16.95
N ARG A 588 9.11 -6.50 -18.06
CA ARG A 588 10.31 -5.83 -18.59
C ARG A 588 9.94 -4.42 -19.08
N THR A 589 10.85 -3.47 -18.85
CA THR A 589 10.73 -2.11 -19.37
C THR A 589 10.69 -2.12 -20.90
N SER A 590 9.71 -1.44 -21.50
CA SER A 590 9.59 -1.30 -22.95
C SER A 590 10.81 -0.57 -23.54
N GLN A 591 11.12 -0.85 -24.81
CA GLN A 591 12.34 -0.37 -25.49
C GLN A 591 12.23 1.12 -25.91
N GLY A 592 11.91 2.02 -24.97
CA GLY A 592 11.70 3.45 -25.21
C GLY A 592 10.38 3.78 -25.94
N ASN A 593 9.55 2.79 -26.24
CA ASN A 593 8.20 2.99 -26.80
C ASN A 593 7.18 3.12 -25.66
N SER A 594 6.65 4.32 -25.50
CA SER A 594 5.55 4.68 -24.60
C SER A 594 4.20 4.83 -25.33
N PHE A 595 4.20 4.75 -26.65
CA PHE A 595 3.04 5.05 -27.49
C PHE A 595 2.17 3.82 -27.74
N ASN A 596 2.80 2.72 -28.17
CA ASN A 596 2.16 1.42 -28.36
C ASN A 596 3.08 0.23 -27.98
N PRO A 597 3.62 0.17 -26.74
CA PRO A 597 4.39 -0.99 -26.28
C PRO A 597 3.56 -2.29 -26.30
N VAL A 598 4.22 -3.39 -26.65
CA VAL A 598 3.70 -4.76 -26.55
C VAL A 598 4.68 -5.57 -25.71
N TRP A 599 4.16 -6.33 -24.75
CA TRP A 599 4.91 -7.21 -23.86
C TRP A 599 4.54 -8.65 -24.15
N ASP A 600 5.44 -9.42 -24.76
CA ASP A 600 5.27 -10.87 -24.90
C ASP A 600 6.00 -11.56 -23.74
N GLU A 601 5.29 -11.65 -22.62
CA GLU A 601 5.77 -12.25 -21.38
C GLU A 601 4.85 -13.39 -20.92
N GLU A 602 5.38 -14.20 -20.01
CA GLU A 602 4.59 -15.24 -19.36
C GLU A 602 3.52 -14.61 -18.46
N PRO A 603 2.34 -15.26 -18.31
CA PRO A 603 1.32 -14.79 -17.39
C PRO A 603 1.82 -14.74 -15.94
N PHE A 604 1.28 -13.79 -15.17
CA PHE A 604 1.46 -13.72 -13.73
C PHE A 604 0.39 -14.58 -13.04
N ASP A 605 0.83 -15.72 -12.47
CA ASP A 605 -0.05 -16.69 -11.82
C ASP A 605 -0.25 -16.40 -10.32
N PHE A 606 -1.51 -16.25 -9.93
CA PHE A 606 -2.02 -16.32 -8.56
C PHE A 606 -2.85 -17.61 -8.43
N PRO A 607 -2.21 -18.80 -8.38
CA PRO A 607 -2.87 -20.08 -8.58
C PRO A 607 -3.82 -20.47 -7.45
N LYS A 608 -3.71 -19.83 -6.29
CA LYS A 608 -4.59 -20.04 -5.13
C LYS A 608 -4.78 -18.71 -4.42
N VAL A 609 -6.02 -18.21 -4.47
CA VAL A 609 -6.53 -17.06 -3.72
C VAL A 609 -7.58 -17.60 -2.76
N VAL A 610 -7.24 -17.65 -1.46
CA VAL A 610 -8.02 -18.30 -0.42
C VAL A 610 -9.32 -17.55 -0.12
N LEU A 611 -9.30 -16.21 -0.11
CA LEU A 611 -10.49 -15.39 0.13
C LEU A 611 -10.67 -14.32 -0.98
N PRO A 612 -11.15 -14.72 -2.17
CA PRO A 612 -11.24 -13.82 -3.33
C PRO A 612 -12.19 -12.63 -3.12
N THR A 613 -13.19 -12.76 -2.23
CA THR A 613 -14.10 -11.68 -1.85
C THR A 613 -13.44 -10.54 -1.07
N LEU A 614 -12.26 -10.78 -0.48
CA LEU A 614 -11.46 -9.78 0.24
C LEU A 614 -10.22 -9.33 -0.58
N ALA A 615 -9.93 -10.03 -1.68
CA ALA A 615 -8.74 -9.79 -2.48
C ALA A 615 -8.99 -8.74 -3.58
N SER A 616 -8.02 -7.84 -3.76
CA SER A 616 -8.00 -6.81 -4.79
C SER A 616 -6.70 -6.90 -5.61
N LEU A 617 -6.84 -7.00 -6.93
CA LEU A 617 -5.76 -6.87 -7.88
C LEU A 617 -5.47 -5.40 -8.15
N ARG A 618 -4.20 -5.01 -8.20
CA ARG A 618 -3.73 -3.68 -8.61
C ARG A 618 -2.79 -3.82 -9.81
N ILE A 619 -3.09 -3.10 -10.88
CA ILE A 619 -2.25 -2.99 -12.07
C ILE A 619 -1.76 -1.55 -12.14
N ALA A 620 -0.44 -1.33 -12.18
CA ALA A 620 0.14 0.02 -12.17
C ALA A 620 1.25 0.16 -13.22
N ALA A 621 1.18 1.21 -14.03
CA ALA A 621 2.19 1.54 -15.03
C ALA A 621 3.16 2.61 -14.51
N PHE A 622 4.44 2.43 -14.82
CA PHE A 622 5.52 3.33 -14.40
C PHE A 622 6.50 3.58 -15.56
N GLU A 623 6.99 4.82 -15.68
CA GLU A 623 8.10 5.15 -16.56
C GLU A 623 9.44 4.62 -15.99
N GLU A 624 10.42 4.42 -16.86
CA GLU A 624 11.80 4.16 -16.50
C GLU A 624 12.33 5.24 -15.53
N GLY A 625 12.83 4.80 -14.36
CA GLY A 625 13.14 5.68 -13.22
C GLY A 625 12.07 5.71 -12.12
N GLY A 626 10.95 5.00 -12.28
CA GLY A 626 9.94 4.82 -11.23
C GLY A 626 8.90 5.93 -11.13
N ARG A 627 8.78 6.81 -12.15
CA ARG A 627 7.74 7.82 -12.19
C ARG A 627 6.39 7.16 -12.47
N PHE A 628 5.40 7.43 -11.64
CA PHE A 628 4.04 6.95 -11.81
C PHE A 628 3.42 7.47 -13.11
N VAL A 629 2.70 6.59 -13.84
CA VAL A 629 1.89 6.94 -15.01
C VAL A 629 0.40 6.87 -14.66
N GLY A 630 -0.03 5.77 -14.06
CA GLY A 630 -1.42 5.50 -13.74
C GLY A 630 -1.62 4.07 -13.25
N HIS A 631 -2.75 3.82 -12.60
CA HIS A 631 -3.07 2.50 -12.04
C HIS A 631 -4.57 2.16 -12.17
N ARG A 632 -4.90 0.91 -11.89
CA ARG A 632 -6.28 0.46 -11.66
C ARG A 632 -6.29 -0.59 -10.54
N ILE A 633 -7.33 -0.54 -9.72
CA ILE A 633 -7.63 -1.54 -8.69
C ILE A 633 -8.92 -2.25 -9.08
N LEU A 634 -8.92 -3.58 -9.04
CA LEU A 634 -9.99 -4.47 -9.49
C LEU A 634 -10.24 -5.55 -8.41
N PRO A 635 -11.46 -5.71 -7.89
CA PRO A 635 -11.78 -6.78 -6.94
C PRO A 635 -11.68 -8.14 -7.64
N VAL A 636 -11.02 -9.11 -7.01
CA VAL A 636 -10.79 -10.45 -7.59
C VAL A 636 -12.12 -11.19 -7.78
N SER A 637 -13.13 -10.93 -6.94
CA SER A 637 -14.48 -11.49 -7.05
C SER A 637 -15.27 -11.04 -8.28
N ALA A 638 -14.96 -9.90 -8.90
CA ALA A 638 -15.73 -9.34 -10.03
C ALA A 638 -14.90 -9.03 -11.28
N ILE A 639 -13.59 -9.30 -11.28
CA ILE A 639 -12.76 -9.20 -12.49
C ILE A 639 -13.21 -10.24 -13.53
N ARG A 640 -13.47 -9.81 -14.76
CA ARG A 640 -13.86 -10.70 -15.87
C ARG A 640 -12.66 -11.46 -16.45
N SER A 641 -12.93 -12.59 -17.07
CA SER A 641 -11.96 -13.39 -17.84
C SER A 641 -12.01 -13.02 -19.32
N GLY A 642 -10.85 -13.01 -19.99
CA GLY A 642 -10.71 -12.68 -21.41
C GLY A 642 -9.75 -11.53 -21.69
N TYR A 643 -9.75 -11.06 -22.93
CA TYR A 643 -8.98 -9.88 -23.37
C TYR A 643 -9.77 -8.61 -23.10
N HIS A 644 -9.24 -7.71 -22.26
CA HIS A 644 -9.93 -6.49 -21.85
C HIS A 644 -9.00 -5.29 -21.80
N TYR A 645 -9.57 -4.12 -22.09
CA TYR A 645 -8.92 -2.86 -21.78
C TYR A 645 -9.07 -2.48 -20.31
N VAL A 646 -7.96 -2.01 -19.75
CA VAL A 646 -7.89 -1.38 -18.43
C VAL A 646 -7.47 0.08 -18.64
N CYS A 647 -8.46 0.98 -18.63
CA CYS A 647 -8.22 2.41 -18.60
C CYS A 647 -7.57 2.79 -17.26
N LEU A 648 -6.40 3.42 -17.33
CA LEU A 648 -5.62 3.77 -16.14
C LEU A 648 -6.18 5.01 -15.46
N ARG A 649 -5.85 5.17 -14.18
CA ARG A 649 -6.32 6.24 -13.31
C ARG A 649 -5.18 6.89 -12.55
N ASN A 650 -5.32 8.17 -12.21
CA ASN A 650 -4.37 8.86 -11.36
C ASN A 650 -4.40 8.31 -9.91
N GLU A 651 -3.55 8.85 -9.05
CA GLU A 651 -3.39 8.46 -7.66
C GLU A 651 -4.67 8.64 -6.83
N ALA A 652 -5.53 9.59 -7.21
CA ALA A 652 -6.85 9.84 -6.62
C ALA A 652 -8.00 9.02 -7.26
N ASN A 653 -7.66 7.98 -8.03
CA ASN A 653 -8.59 7.09 -8.76
C ASN A 653 -9.52 7.81 -9.77
N GLN A 654 -9.12 9.00 -10.27
CA GLN A 654 -9.79 9.68 -11.38
C GLN A 654 -9.30 9.11 -12.73
N PRO A 655 -10.18 8.93 -13.73
CA PRO A 655 -9.81 8.31 -15.01
C PRO A 655 -8.84 9.18 -15.81
N LEU A 656 -7.78 8.56 -16.33
CA LEU A 656 -6.93 9.15 -17.35
C LEU A 656 -7.57 8.92 -18.74
N CYS A 657 -7.46 9.90 -19.62
CA CYS A 657 -8.18 9.87 -20.92
C CYS A 657 -7.57 8.89 -21.94
N LEU A 658 -6.24 8.93 -22.13
CA LEU A 658 -5.55 8.15 -23.17
C LEU A 658 -4.81 6.90 -22.63
N PRO A 659 -4.13 6.93 -21.47
CA PRO A 659 -3.38 5.78 -20.97
C PRO A 659 -4.26 4.57 -20.67
N ALA A 660 -4.09 3.52 -21.46
CA ALA A 660 -4.78 2.23 -21.28
C ALA A 660 -3.82 1.05 -21.47
N LEU A 661 -4.14 -0.07 -20.83
CA LEU A 661 -3.46 -1.35 -21.03
C LEU A 661 -4.44 -2.37 -21.63
N LEU A 662 -3.98 -3.20 -22.56
CA LEU A 662 -4.66 -4.42 -22.94
C LEU A 662 -4.06 -5.57 -22.13
N ILE A 663 -4.92 -6.28 -21.39
CA ILE A 663 -4.54 -7.46 -20.61
C ILE A 663 -5.40 -8.66 -21.02
N TYR A 664 -4.91 -9.85 -20.73
CA TYR A 664 -5.67 -11.09 -20.74
C TYR A 664 -5.76 -11.64 -19.31
N THR A 665 -6.96 -12.00 -18.88
CA THR A 665 -7.24 -12.51 -17.53
C THR A 665 -7.91 -13.87 -17.59
N GLU A 666 -7.54 -14.78 -16.69
CA GLU A 666 -8.31 -16.00 -16.42
C GLU A 666 -8.60 -16.02 -14.91
N ALA A 667 -9.84 -15.73 -14.54
CA ALA A 667 -10.36 -15.94 -13.20
C ALA A 667 -11.21 -17.22 -13.21
N SER A 668 -10.93 -18.17 -12.32
CA SER A 668 -11.67 -19.42 -12.21
C SER A 668 -11.78 -19.85 -10.75
N ASP A 669 -12.66 -20.80 -10.46
CA ASP A 669 -12.66 -21.47 -9.17
C ASP A 669 -11.38 -22.32 -9.02
N TYR A 670 -10.86 -22.39 -7.80
CA TYR A 670 -9.64 -23.14 -7.50
C TYR A 670 -9.97 -24.61 -7.28
N ILE A 671 -9.37 -25.46 -8.11
CA ILE A 671 -9.40 -26.92 -7.96
C ILE A 671 -7.99 -27.36 -7.52
N PRO A 672 -7.83 -28.06 -6.39
CA PRO A 672 -6.54 -28.65 -6.02
C PRO A 672 -6.07 -29.66 -7.07
N ASP A 673 -4.77 -29.64 -7.41
CA ASP A 673 -4.17 -30.50 -8.45
C ASP A 673 -4.52 -31.99 -8.27
N ASP A 674 -4.51 -32.48 -7.02
CA ASP A 674 -4.86 -33.86 -6.65
C ASP A 674 -6.33 -34.25 -6.94
N HIS A 675 -7.20 -33.26 -7.18
CA HIS A 675 -8.65 -33.43 -7.31
C HIS A 675 -9.20 -33.10 -8.71
N GLN A 676 -8.34 -32.76 -9.69
CA GLN A 676 -8.76 -32.34 -11.02
C GLN A 676 -9.66 -33.37 -11.73
N ASP A 677 -9.31 -34.66 -11.68
CA ASP A 677 -10.10 -35.74 -12.30
C ASP A 677 -11.50 -35.88 -11.68
N TYR A 678 -11.63 -35.67 -10.37
CA TYR A 678 -12.93 -35.69 -9.69
C TYR A 678 -13.79 -34.48 -10.06
N ALA A 679 -13.18 -33.30 -10.21
CA ALA A 679 -13.90 -32.09 -10.64
C ALA A 679 -14.44 -32.24 -12.07
N GLU A 680 -13.64 -32.73 -13.02
CA GLU A 680 -14.10 -33.03 -14.39
C GLU A 680 -15.23 -34.06 -14.42
N ALA A 681 -15.16 -35.08 -13.56
CA ALA A 681 -16.23 -36.08 -13.43
C ALA A 681 -17.54 -35.49 -12.86
N LEU A 682 -17.46 -34.46 -12.01
CA LEU A 682 -18.64 -33.75 -11.48
C LEU A 682 -19.22 -32.74 -12.49
N ILE A 683 -18.37 -32.08 -13.28
CA ILE A 683 -18.78 -31.15 -14.34
C ILE A 683 -19.46 -31.90 -15.50
N ASN A 684 -18.95 -33.08 -15.89
CA ASN A 684 -19.53 -33.88 -16.97
C ASN A 684 -19.64 -35.38 -16.62
N PRO A 685 -20.58 -35.75 -15.73
CA PRO A 685 -20.73 -37.13 -15.26
C PRO A 685 -21.16 -38.10 -16.37
N ILE A 686 -21.92 -37.63 -17.36
CA ILE A 686 -22.38 -38.45 -18.50
C ILE A 686 -21.16 -38.94 -19.30
N LYS A 687 -20.21 -38.05 -19.62
CA LYS A 687 -18.99 -38.40 -20.34
C LYS A 687 -18.09 -39.32 -19.51
N HIS A 688 -17.93 -39.04 -18.21
CA HIS A 688 -17.10 -39.85 -17.31
C HIS A 688 -17.63 -41.28 -17.16
N VAL A 689 -18.92 -41.44 -16.84
CA VAL A 689 -19.58 -42.75 -16.71
C VAL A 689 -19.52 -43.50 -18.04
N SER A 690 -19.82 -42.86 -19.17
CA SER A 690 -19.77 -43.50 -20.50
C SER A 690 -18.38 -44.05 -20.84
N LEU A 691 -17.30 -43.33 -20.50
CA LEU A 691 -15.92 -43.79 -20.71
C LEU A 691 -15.53 -44.94 -19.79
N MET A 692 -15.97 -44.92 -18.52
CA MET A 692 -15.77 -46.02 -17.57
C MET A 692 -16.51 -47.28 -18.02
N ASP A 693 -17.79 -47.13 -18.42
CA ASP A 693 -18.62 -48.18 -18.99
C ASP A 693 -18.01 -48.79 -20.25
N GLN A 694 -17.49 -47.95 -21.15
CA GLN A 694 -16.86 -48.41 -22.39
C GLN A 694 -15.61 -49.26 -22.08
N ARG A 695 -14.77 -48.82 -21.12
CA ARG A 695 -13.61 -49.58 -20.65
C ARG A 695 -14.04 -50.91 -20.01
N ALA A 696 -15.06 -50.90 -19.16
CA ALA A 696 -15.60 -52.11 -18.52
C ALA A 696 -16.15 -53.11 -19.56
N LYS A 697 -16.90 -52.64 -20.56
CA LYS A 697 -17.42 -53.45 -21.68
C LYS A 697 -16.31 -54.03 -22.56
N GLN A 698 -15.23 -53.29 -22.80
CA GLN A 698 -14.05 -53.79 -23.52
C GLN A 698 -13.25 -54.81 -22.69
N LEU A 699 -13.14 -54.62 -21.37
CA LEU A 699 -12.48 -55.56 -20.46
C LEU A 699 -13.29 -56.85 -20.25
N ALA A 700 -14.62 -56.80 -20.31
CA ALA A 700 -15.47 -57.99 -20.21
C ALA A 700 -15.13 -59.05 -21.28
N ALA A 701 -14.67 -58.63 -22.47
CA ALA A 701 -14.21 -59.54 -23.52
C ALA A 701 -12.88 -60.25 -23.20
N LEU A 702 -12.07 -59.75 -22.26
CA LEU A 702 -10.87 -60.41 -21.73
C LEU A 702 -11.16 -61.25 -20.47
N ILE A 703 -12.25 -60.96 -19.76
CA ILE A 703 -12.63 -61.62 -18.50
C ILE A 703 -13.59 -62.81 -18.74
N GLY A 704 -14.24 -62.86 -19.90
CA GLY A 704 -15.15 -63.95 -20.30
C GLY A 704 -14.47 -65.32 -20.34
N GLU A 705 -14.93 -66.23 -19.48
CA GLU A 705 -14.42 -67.59 -19.34
C GLU A 705 -14.64 -68.43 -20.61
N SER A 706 -13.65 -69.25 -20.98
CA SER A 706 -13.81 -70.31 -21.98
C SER A 706 -13.92 -71.68 -21.28
N GLU A 707 -15.14 -72.15 -21.07
CA GLU A 707 -15.38 -73.60 -21.07
C GLU A 707 -15.52 -74.10 -22.52
N ALA A 708 -15.15 -75.38 -22.74
CA ALA A 708 -14.72 -75.85 -24.05
C ALA A 708 -15.78 -76.61 -24.86
N GLN A 709 -15.71 -76.42 -26.18
CA GLN A 709 -15.96 -77.41 -27.24
C GLN A 709 -17.33 -78.14 -27.32
N ALA A 710 -18.02 -77.89 -28.44
CA ALA A 710 -18.30 -78.95 -29.42
C ALA A 710 -18.40 -78.34 -30.84
N GLY A 711 -17.50 -78.72 -31.74
CA GLY A 711 -17.53 -78.34 -33.17
C GLY A 711 -18.33 -79.36 -34.02
N PRO A 712 -18.01 -79.56 -35.33
CA PRO A 712 -16.77 -79.12 -36.00
C PRO A 712 -16.84 -78.77 -37.52
N GLU A 713 -15.66 -78.42 -38.08
CA GLU A 713 -15.23 -78.50 -39.51
C GLU A 713 -15.74 -77.47 -40.56
N THR A 714 -14.92 -76.95 -41.50
CA THR A 714 -13.44 -76.88 -41.66
C THR A 714 -13.01 -75.82 -42.70
N CYS A 715 -11.71 -75.43 -42.67
CA CYS A 715 -10.78 -75.12 -43.79
C CYS A 715 -10.07 -73.74 -43.78
N GLN A 716 -8.80 -73.70 -43.35
CA GLN A 716 -7.62 -73.29 -44.17
C GLN A 716 -6.28 -73.54 -43.44
N GLU A 717 -5.14 -73.48 -44.17
CA GLU A 717 -3.85 -74.14 -43.90
C GLU A 717 -2.87 -73.34 -42.99
N THR A 718 -2.17 -73.92 -41.99
CA THR A 718 -0.82 -74.58 -41.99
C THR A 718 0.35 -73.64 -42.37
N GLN A 719 1.35 -73.32 -41.52
CA GLN A 719 2.56 -74.09 -41.10
C GLN A 719 3.26 -73.38 -39.90
N SER A 720 3.48 -73.97 -38.70
CA SER A 720 4.55 -74.88 -38.21
C SER A 720 5.94 -74.24 -37.89
N GLN A 721 6.34 -74.09 -36.59
CA GLN A 721 7.29 -74.96 -35.81
C GLN A 721 8.80 -74.54 -35.88
N GLN A 722 9.72 -74.72 -34.91
CA GLN A 722 9.73 -74.98 -33.44
C GLN A 722 11.15 -74.61 -32.83
N PRO A 723 11.65 -75.00 -31.62
CA PRO A 723 12.54 -74.13 -30.79
C PRO A 723 13.94 -74.71 -30.42
N GLY A 724 14.68 -74.01 -29.53
CA GLY A 724 15.90 -74.51 -28.87
C GLY A 724 16.23 -73.74 -27.57
N ALA A 725 16.86 -74.38 -26.58
CA ALA A 725 17.03 -73.86 -25.21
C ALA A 725 18.46 -74.03 -24.66
N GLN A 726 18.89 -73.19 -23.70
CA GLN A 726 19.63 -73.57 -22.46
C GLN A 726 19.94 -72.35 -21.53
N PRO A 727 20.05 -72.55 -20.19
CA PRO A 727 20.43 -71.51 -19.21
C PRO A 727 21.78 -71.78 -18.47
N SER A 728 22.36 -70.77 -17.81
CA SER A 728 23.47 -70.95 -16.84
C SER A 728 23.60 -69.80 -15.80
N PRO A 729 24.15 -70.05 -14.57
CA PRO A 729 24.35 -69.01 -13.54
C PRO A 729 25.77 -68.88 -12.90
N ASN A 730 26.00 -67.78 -12.16
CA ASN A 730 26.95 -67.59 -11.03
C ASN A 730 28.48 -67.28 -11.32
N PRO A 731 29.36 -66.88 -10.34
CA PRO A 731 29.88 -65.48 -10.26
C PRO A 731 31.41 -65.22 -9.93
N THR A 732 31.79 -63.94 -9.68
CA THR A 732 33.00 -63.35 -8.99
C THR A 732 34.40 -63.36 -9.69
N PRO A 733 35.44 -62.54 -9.29
CA PRO A 733 35.52 -61.28 -8.48
C PRO A 733 36.51 -60.13 -8.98
N SER A 734 36.39 -58.89 -8.45
CA SER A 734 37.37 -57.77 -8.10
C SER A 734 38.63 -57.40 -8.97
N PRO A 735 39.43 -56.30 -8.74
CA PRO A 735 39.40 -55.17 -7.74
C PRO A 735 39.73 -53.70 -8.23
N LEU A 736 39.61 -52.69 -7.33
CA LEU A 736 40.27 -51.33 -7.28
C LEU A 736 39.91 -50.27 -8.39
N GLU A 737 39.89 -48.93 -8.22
CA GLU A 737 40.42 -47.95 -7.21
C GLU A 737 39.42 -46.82 -6.78
N THR A 738 39.85 -45.92 -5.88
CA THR A 738 39.10 -44.85 -5.15
C THR A 738 39.12 -43.42 -5.74
N PRO A 739 38.13 -42.56 -5.42
CA PRO A 739 38.25 -41.08 -5.45
C PRO A 739 38.62 -40.47 -4.07
N PRO A 740 39.08 -39.19 -4.00
CA PRO A 740 39.90 -38.71 -2.88
C PRO A 740 39.16 -38.12 -1.68
N ARG A 741 39.89 -38.16 -0.55
CA ARG A 741 39.54 -37.73 0.81
C ARG A 741 40.11 -36.33 1.09
N TRP A 742 39.31 -35.39 1.58
CA TRP A 742 39.82 -34.13 2.16
C TRP A 742 40.07 -34.29 3.66
N THR A 743 41.13 -33.63 4.15
CA THR A 743 41.75 -33.86 5.45
C THR A 743 41.31 -32.86 6.52
N PRO A 744 41.35 -33.25 7.82
CA PRO A 744 41.04 -32.35 8.93
C PRO A 744 42.29 -31.70 9.55
N GLY A 745 42.13 -30.48 10.07
CA GLY A 745 43.03 -29.84 11.04
C GLY A 745 43.26 -28.34 10.79
N PRO A 746 43.83 -27.60 11.77
CA PRO A 746 44.19 -28.02 13.13
C PRO A 746 43.32 -27.35 14.22
N ALA A 747 43.34 -27.92 15.42
CA ALA A 747 42.90 -27.21 16.62
C ALA A 747 44.01 -26.25 17.08
N THR A 748 43.66 -25.01 17.41
CA THR A 748 44.52 -24.09 18.17
C THR A 748 43.86 -23.72 19.49
N SER A 749 44.57 -24.01 20.57
CA SER A 749 44.18 -23.72 21.94
C SER A 749 44.12 -22.21 22.22
N PRO A 750 43.10 -21.69 22.93
CA PRO A 750 43.23 -20.44 23.64
C PRO A 750 44.16 -20.65 24.84
N THR A 751 45.35 -20.08 24.76
CA THR A 751 46.36 -20.08 25.83
C THR A 751 45.78 -19.51 27.12
N SER A 752 46.03 -20.18 28.25
CA SER A 752 45.69 -19.67 29.58
C SER A 752 46.62 -18.52 29.97
N THR A 753 46.14 -17.28 29.91
CA THR A 753 46.84 -16.15 30.53
C THR A 753 46.48 -16.08 32.03
N SER A 754 47.48 -16.31 32.87
CA SER A 754 47.36 -16.24 34.33
C SER A 754 47.14 -14.80 34.82
N LEU A 755 46.08 -14.56 35.59
CA LEU A 755 45.93 -13.34 36.39
C LEU A 755 46.71 -13.48 37.70
N SER A 756 47.62 -12.54 37.95
CA SER A 756 48.34 -12.42 39.21
C SER A 756 47.92 -11.15 39.98
N SER A 757 47.57 -11.37 41.24
CA SER A 757 47.54 -10.38 42.34
C SER A 757 46.42 -9.32 42.36
N PRO A 758 46.01 -8.85 43.56
CA PRO A 758 44.74 -8.14 43.75
C PRO A 758 44.92 -6.63 44.04
N GLY A 759 44.19 -5.75 43.33
CA GLY A 759 44.30 -4.32 43.64
C GLY A 759 43.63 -3.31 42.72
N GLN A 760 42.42 -3.55 42.22
CA GLN A 760 41.58 -2.48 41.65
C GLN A 760 40.10 -2.87 41.80
N ARG A 761 39.27 -1.91 42.26
CA ARG A 761 37.82 -2.10 42.48
C ARG A 761 36.94 -1.39 41.44
N ASP A 762 37.58 -0.97 40.35
CA ASP A 762 37.01 -0.32 39.17
C ASP A 762 37.41 -1.17 37.95
N ASP A 763 36.56 -1.48 36.98
CA ASP A 763 35.10 -1.37 36.94
C ASP A 763 34.58 -2.51 36.04
N LEU A 764 33.73 -3.42 36.55
CA LEU A 764 33.36 -4.67 35.85
C LEU A 764 32.73 -4.41 34.47
N ILE A 765 32.08 -3.26 34.33
CA ILE A 765 31.38 -2.84 33.12
C ILE A 765 32.37 -2.30 32.08
N ALA A 766 33.39 -1.56 32.49
CA ALA A 766 34.45 -1.07 31.60
C ALA A 766 35.23 -2.22 30.93
N SER A 767 35.40 -3.36 31.62
CA SER A 767 36.02 -4.57 31.05
C SER A 767 35.15 -5.30 30.02
N ILE A 768 33.85 -4.98 29.92
CA ILE A 768 32.89 -5.64 29.02
C ILE A 768 32.57 -4.75 27.81
N LEU A 769 32.58 -3.42 27.99
CA LEU A 769 32.26 -2.45 26.95
C LEU A 769 33.38 -2.36 25.90
N SER A 770 33.06 -2.68 24.64
CA SER A 770 33.94 -2.39 23.50
C SER A 770 33.63 -1.01 22.88
N GLU A 771 34.65 -0.27 22.45
CA GLU A 771 34.42 1.02 21.78
C GLU A 771 33.96 0.87 20.32
N VAL A 772 33.12 1.80 19.86
CA VAL A 772 32.65 1.89 18.47
C VAL A 772 32.68 3.34 18.06
N ALA A 773 33.57 3.67 17.11
CA ALA A 773 33.70 5.01 16.53
C ALA A 773 32.87 5.15 15.23
N PRO A 774 32.41 6.36 14.88
CA PRO A 774 31.86 6.63 13.54
C PRO A 774 32.95 6.44 12.48
N THR A 775 32.58 5.94 11.30
CA THR A 775 33.50 5.83 10.16
C THR A 775 33.77 7.23 9.60
N PRO A 776 35.03 7.66 9.43
CA PRO A 776 35.35 9.01 8.96
C PRO A 776 34.94 9.21 7.49
N LEU A 777 34.55 10.44 7.15
CA LEU A 777 34.04 10.81 5.82
C LEU A 777 35.02 10.45 4.67
N GLU A 778 36.33 10.52 4.92
CA GLU A 778 37.36 10.24 3.92
C GLU A 778 37.39 8.76 3.50
N GLU A 779 37.14 7.84 4.44
CA GLU A 779 37.03 6.40 4.12
C GLU A 779 35.78 6.11 3.27
N LEU A 780 34.68 6.82 3.54
CA LEU A 780 33.43 6.71 2.79
C LEU A 780 33.55 7.24 1.35
N ARG A 781 34.41 8.23 1.11
CA ARG A 781 34.75 8.72 -0.25
C ARG A 781 35.47 7.65 -1.09
N GLY A 782 36.21 6.74 -0.46
CA GLY A 782 36.86 5.59 -1.10
C GLY A 782 35.89 4.46 -1.48
N HIS A 783 34.61 4.53 -1.12
CA HIS A 783 33.68 3.42 -1.29
C HIS A 783 33.48 3.03 -2.76
N LYS A 784 33.57 1.72 -3.04
CA LYS A 784 33.56 1.12 -4.40
C LYS A 784 32.40 1.56 -5.29
N ALA A 785 31.24 1.88 -4.71
CA ALA A 785 30.09 2.39 -5.46
C ALA A 785 30.29 3.82 -5.97
N LEU A 786 30.89 4.70 -5.17
CA LEU A 786 31.17 6.10 -5.54
C LEU A 786 32.30 6.18 -6.57
N VAL A 787 33.36 5.37 -6.40
CA VAL A 787 34.46 5.25 -7.37
C VAL A 787 33.95 4.79 -8.74
N LYS A 788 33.04 3.80 -8.79
CA LYS A 788 32.38 3.37 -10.04
C LYS A 788 31.53 4.47 -10.68
N LEU A 789 30.82 5.27 -9.88
CA LEU A 789 30.01 6.38 -10.37
C LEU A 789 30.90 7.46 -11.00
N ARG A 790 31.95 7.92 -10.30
CA ARG A 790 32.92 8.89 -10.82
C ARG A 790 33.58 8.41 -12.13
N SER A 791 34.03 7.15 -12.18
CA SER A 791 34.59 6.54 -13.40
C SER A 791 33.61 6.46 -14.58
N ARG A 792 32.29 6.37 -14.33
CA ARG A 792 31.26 6.49 -15.39
C ARG A 792 31.10 7.94 -15.84
N GLN A 793 31.00 8.87 -14.90
CA GLN A 793 30.85 10.32 -15.16
C GLN A 793 32.03 10.88 -15.97
N GLU A 794 33.26 10.48 -15.66
CA GLU A 794 34.44 10.87 -16.46
C GLU A 794 34.42 10.33 -17.90
N ARG A 795 33.88 9.11 -18.13
CA ARG A 795 33.78 8.55 -19.49
C ARG A 795 32.74 9.32 -20.30
N ASP A 796 31.59 9.59 -19.69
CA ASP A 796 30.50 10.39 -20.25
C ASP A 796 30.96 11.81 -20.63
N LEU A 797 31.66 12.52 -19.73
CA LEU A 797 32.25 13.82 -20.05
C LEU A 797 33.28 13.72 -21.19
N ARG A 798 34.16 12.71 -21.19
CA ARG A 798 35.16 12.51 -22.27
C ARG A 798 34.49 12.27 -23.64
N GLU A 799 33.36 11.58 -23.69
CA GLU A 799 32.59 11.37 -24.91
C GLU A 799 31.88 12.65 -25.38
N LEU A 800 31.31 13.42 -24.44
CA LEU A 800 30.70 14.72 -24.70
C LEU A 800 31.71 15.72 -25.28
N HIS A 801 32.88 15.85 -24.65
CA HIS A 801 34.00 16.68 -25.15
C HIS A 801 34.41 16.28 -26.58
N LYS A 802 34.59 14.99 -26.87
CA LYS A 802 34.93 14.50 -28.21
C LYS A 802 33.86 14.86 -29.24
N LYS A 803 32.58 14.82 -28.87
CA LYS A 803 31.44 15.20 -29.72
C LYS A 803 31.42 16.72 -29.99
N HIS A 804 31.65 17.53 -28.95
CA HIS A 804 31.74 18.99 -29.04
C HIS A 804 32.93 19.43 -29.91
N GLN A 805 34.12 18.87 -29.65
CA GLN A 805 35.34 19.14 -30.44
C GLN A 805 35.17 18.80 -31.92
N ARG A 806 34.57 17.64 -32.27
CA ARG A 806 34.27 17.27 -33.67
C ARG A 806 33.35 18.27 -34.35
N LYS A 807 32.29 18.73 -33.66
CA LYS A 807 31.37 19.76 -34.18
C LYS A 807 32.06 21.11 -34.37
N ALA A 808 32.84 21.54 -33.39
CA ALA A 808 33.58 22.80 -33.43
C ALA A 808 34.57 22.81 -34.61
N VAL A 809 35.43 21.79 -34.74
CA VAL A 809 36.39 21.67 -35.86
C VAL A 809 35.68 21.66 -37.22
N ALA A 810 34.55 20.95 -37.34
CA ALA A 810 33.78 20.92 -38.59
C ALA A 810 33.17 22.28 -38.95
N LEU A 811 32.71 23.07 -37.97
CA LEU A 811 32.24 24.43 -38.22
C LEU A 811 33.41 25.37 -38.53
N THR A 812 34.47 25.39 -37.70
CA THR A 812 35.66 26.23 -37.92
C THR A 812 36.25 26.06 -39.32
N ARG A 813 36.32 24.82 -39.85
CA ARG A 813 36.78 24.61 -41.23
C ARG A 813 35.88 25.32 -42.26
N ARG A 814 34.55 25.16 -42.17
CA ARG A 814 33.60 25.83 -43.08
C ARG A 814 33.69 27.36 -43.01
N LEU A 815 33.87 27.91 -41.81
CA LEU A 815 34.02 29.36 -41.61
C LEU A 815 35.33 29.87 -42.23
N LEU A 816 36.43 29.13 -42.08
CA LEU A 816 37.72 29.45 -42.74
C LEU A 816 37.63 29.34 -44.26
N ASP A 817 36.96 28.31 -44.79
CA ASP A 817 36.73 28.15 -46.23
C ASP A 817 35.93 29.35 -46.80
N ALA A 818 34.88 29.79 -46.10
CA ALA A 818 34.07 30.96 -46.48
C ALA A 818 34.84 32.29 -46.38
N LEU A 819 35.68 32.47 -45.35
CA LEU A 819 36.57 33.63 -45.23
C LEU A 819 37.62 33.68 -46.35
N ALA A 820 38.15 32.52 -46.76
CA ALA A 820 39.10 32.42 -47.86
C ALA A 820 38.45 32.79 -49.21
N GLN A 821 37.21 32.36 -49.44
CA GLN A 821 36.43 32.71 -50.64
C GLN A 821 36.15 34.23 -50.72
N ALA A 822 35.60 34.83 -49.66
CA ALA A 822 35.33 36.27 -49.62
C ALA A 822 36.61 37.12 -49.80
N ARG A 823 37.76 36.64 -49.31
CA ARG A 823 39.07 37.31 -49.50
C ARG A 823 39.62 37.17 -50.93
N ALA A 824 39.24 36.13 -51.66
CA ALA A 824 39.60 35.96 -53.07
C ALA A 824 38.74 36.86 -53.98
N GLU A 825 37.44 36.94 -53.71
CA GLU A 825 36.49 37.79 -54.44
C GLU A 825 36.88 39.28 -54.35
N SER A 826 37.25 39.76 -53.15
CA SER A 826 37.75 41.13 -52.93
C SER A 826 39.05 41.47 -53.68
N ARG A 827 39.82 40.48 -54.15
CA ARG A 827 41.06 40.70 -54.94
C ARG A 827 40.86 40.65 -56.45
N GLY A 828 39.64 40.40 -56.92
CA GLY A 828 39.32 40.27 -58.35
C GLY A 828 38.93 41.58 -59.07
N GLY A 829 38.76 42.68 -58.33
CA GLY A 829 38.38 43.98 -58.89
C GLY A 829 39.57 44.69 -59.56
N ALA A 830 39.41 45.08 -60.83
CA ALA A 830 40.37 45.92 -61.52
C ALA A 830 40.28 47.39 -61.06
N ALA A 831 41.42 48.09 -61.10
CA ALA A 831 41.53 49.46 -60.64
C ALA A 831 40.69 50.46 -61.46
N ASP A 832 39.73 51.12 -60.80
CA ASP A 832 39.52 52.58 -60.83
C ASP A 832 38.33 52.97 -59.91
N VAL A 833 38.33 54.21 -59.42
CA VAL A 833 37.24 54.93 -58.69
C VAL A 833 37.16 54.80 -57.15
N GLU A 834 37.65 55.85 -56.48
CA GLU A 834 37.25 56.43 -55.17
C GLU A 834 37.55 55.67 -53.85
N ASP A 835 38.37 56.29 -52.98
CA ASP A 835 38.69 55.89 -51.59
C ASP A 835 37.45 55.50 -50.75
N VAL A 836 36.30 56.12 -51.01
CA VAL A 836 35.05 55.89 -50.28
C VAL A 836 34.50 54.47 -50.51
N LYS A 837 34.76 53.87 -51.69
CA LYS A 837 34.30 52.50 -51.99
C LYS A 837 35.14 51.43 -51.32
N GLU A 838 36.47 51.60 -51.26
CA GLU A 838 37.34 50.68 -50.53
C GLU A 838 37.01 50.66 -49.04
N GLU A 839 36.68 51.80 -48.42
CA GLU A 839 36.30 51.84 -47.01
C GLU A 839 34.96 51.13 -46.74
N GLU A 840 33.96 51.27 -47.62
CA GLU A 840 32.71 50.52 -47.55
C GLU A 840 32.92 49.02 -47.72
N GLU A 841 33.74 48.57 -48.69
CA GLU A 841 34.01 47.15 -48.90
C GLU A 841 34.81 46.55 -47.72
N ALA A 842 35.81 47.26 -47.21
CA ALA A 842 36.55 46.88 -46.00
C ALA A 842 35.64 46.85 -44.75
N LYS A 843 34.60 47.68 -44.69
CA LYS A 843 33.58 47.63 -43.63
C LYS A 843 32.67 46.41 -43.79
N ARG A 844 32.15 46.14 -44.99
CA ARG A 844 31.33 44.95 -45.29
C ARG A 844 32.08 43.64 -45.01
N TYR A 845 33.37 43.58 -45.35
CA TYR A 845 34.22 42.42 -45.04
C TYR A 845 34.44 42.25 -43.53
N ARG A 846 34.68 43.33 -42.77
CA ARG A 846 34.76 43.28 -41.29
C ARG A 846 33.43 42.84 -40.65
N GLU A 847 32.29 43.30 -41.17
CA GLU A 847 30.96 42.84 -40.74
C GLU A 847 30.70 41.36 -41.09
N PHE A 848 31.27 40.84 -42.18
CA PHE A 848 31.22 39.43 -42.52
C PHE A 848 32.10 38.59 -41.57
N GLN A 849 33.34 39.04 -41.30
CA GLN A 849 34.24 38.41 -40.31
C GLN A 849 33.60 38.32 -38.92
N ASN A 850 33.02 39.42 -38.43
CA ASN A 850 32.31 39.45 -37.15
C ASN A 850 31.14 38.47 -37.12
N ARG A 851 30.38 38.30 -38.21
CA ARG A 851 29.32 37.30 -38.32
C ARG A 851 29.84 35.85 -38.26
N GLN A 852 30.99 35.55 -38.87
CA GLN A 852 31.60 34.21 -38.77
C GLN A 852 32.10 33.92 -37.33
N VAL A 853 32.72 34.91 -36.67
CA VAL A 853 33.16 34.80 -35.27
C VAL A 853 31.96 34.58 -34.33
N GLN A 854 30.89 35.35 -34.50
CA GLN A 854 29.67 35.24 -33.71
C GLN A 854 29.03 33.84 -33.84
N SER A 855 28.97 33.29 -35.06
CA SER A 855 28.43 31.93 -35.27
C SER A 855 29.23 30.82 -34.58
N LEU A 856 30.57 30.95 -34.51
CA LEU A 856 31.38 29.99 -33.75
C LEU A 856 31.26 30.20 -32.23
N LEU A 857 31.09 31.45 -31.78
CA LEU A 857 30.87 31.79 -30.37
C LEU A 857 29.57 31.18 -29.86
N GLU A 858 28.44 31.38 -30.56
CA GLU A 858 27.15 30.80 -30.20
C GLU A 858 27.20 29.27 -30.06
N LEU A 859 27.89 28.57 -31.00
CA LEU A 859 28.08 27.13 -30.90
C LEU A 859 28.94 26.73 -29.68
N ARG A 860 29.96 27.51 -29.35
CA ARG A 860 30.90 27.22 -28.25
C ARG A 860 30.30 27.53 -26.88
N GLU A 861 29.55 28.61 -26.75
CA GLU A 861 28.79 28.92 -25.53
C GLU A 861 27.73 27.85 -25.26
N ALA A 862 26.94 27.48 -26.27
CA ALA A 862 25.97 26.38 -26.12
C ALA A 862 26.62 25.03 -25.76
N GLN A 863 27.85 24.77 -26.23
CA GLN A 863 28.62 23.59 -25.83
C GLN A 863 29.11 23.66 -24.38
N ALA A 864 29.54 24.85 -23.91
CA ALA A 864 29.98 25.07 -22.55
C ALA A 864 28.82 25.02 -21.55
N ASP A 865 27.66 25.57 -21.88
CA ASP A 865 26.46 25.52 -21.04
C ASP A 865 25.98 24.07 -20.85
N ILE A 866 25.89 23.28 -21.93
CA ILE A 866 25.57 21.83 -21.87
C ILE A 866 26.60 21.06 -21.01
N GLU A 867 27.87 21.44 -21.06
CA GLU A 867 28.91 20.79 -20.27
C GLU A 867 28.86 21.19 -18.79
N ALA A 868 28.57 22.45 -18.49
CA ALA A 868 28.36 22.97 -17.14
C ALA A 868 27.16 22.30 -16.48
N GLU A 869 26.02 22.20 -17.18
CA GLU A 869 24.85 21.43 -16.73
C GLU A 869 25.21 19.98 -16.42
N ARG A 870 26.01 19.33 -17.30
CA ARG A 870 26.41 17.93 -17.11
C ARG A 870 27.35 17.74 -15.92
N ARG A 871 28.31 18.64 -15.72
CA ARG A 871 29.22 18.65 -14.55
C ARG A 871 28.43 18.88 -13.26
N LEU A 872 27.47 19.80 -13.26
CA LEU A 872 26.60 20.12 -12.13
C LEU A 872 25.73 18.93 -11.73
N GLU A 873 25.14 18.25 -12.71
CA GLU A 873 24.37 17.03 -12.52
C GLU A 873 25.24 15.88 -11.98
N HIS A 874 26.46 15.71 -12.50
CA HIS A 874 27.41 14.73 -11.99
C HIS A 874 27.79 15.00 -10.52
N LEU A 875 28.00 16.26 -10.14
CA LEU A 875 28.28 16.65 -8.75
C LEU A 875 27.12 16.34 -7.82
N ARG A 876 25.87 16.67 -8.21
CA ARG A 876 24.65 16.33 -7.44
C ARG A 876 24.50 14.83 -7.25
N GLN A 877 24.64 14.04 -8.31
CA GLN A 877 24.58 12.58 -8.23
C GLN A 877 25.68 11.99 -7.34
N ALA A 878 26.89 12.55 -7.36
CA ALA A 878 27.97 12.12 -6.50
C ALA A 878 27.71 12.46 -5.02
N GLN A 879 27.14 13.64 -4.72
CA GLN A 879 26.75 14.04 -3.36
C GLN A 879 25.59 13.21 -2.82
N GLN A 880 24.54 13.01 -3.62
CA GLN A 880 23.43 12.12 -3.26
C GLN A 880 23.93 10.69 -2.99
N ARG A 881 24.79 10.14 -3.87
CA ARG A 881 25.32 8.79 -3.67
C ARG A 881 26.22 8.67 -2.44
N LEU A 882 26.95 9.73 -2.08
CA LEU A 882 27.73 9.78 -0.84
C LEU A 882 26.80 9.82 0.39
N ARG A 883 25.71 10.60 0.37
CA ARG A 883 24.68 10.61 1.44
C ARG A 883 24.07 9.23 1.65
N GLU A 884 23.70 8.53 0.58
CA GLU A 884 23.19 7.14 0.64
C GLU A 884 24.20 6.21 1.33
N ILE A 885 25.49 6.26 0.93
CA ILE A 885 26.56 5.44 1.53
C ILE A 885 26.77 5.77 3.01
N VAL A 886 26.72 7.04 3.40
CA VAL A 886 26.82 7.48 4.81
C VAL A 886 25.67 6.88 5.64
N LEU A 887 24.43 6.97 5.16
CA LEU A 887 23.25 6.42 5.84
C LEU A 887 23.27 4.88 5.93
N ASP A 888 23.69 4.19 4.87
CA ASP A 888 23.87 2.73 4.86
C ASP A 888 24.91 2.27 5.89
N VAL A 889 26.05 2.98 5.98
CA VAL A 889 27.10 2.69 6.96
C VAL A 889 26.63 3.01 8.38
N HIS A 890 25.97 4.15 8.61
CA HIS A 890 25.40 4.49 9.93
C HIS A 890 24.41 3.43 10.42
N THR A 891 23.51 2.97 9.53
CA THR A 891 22.55 1.89 9.81
C THR A 891 23.27 0.58 10.14
N THR A 892 24.33 0.25 9.39
CA THR A 892 25.17 -0.93 9.64
C THR A 892 25.90 -0.84 10.98
N GLN A 893 26.41 0.33 11.35
CA GLN A 893 27.03 0.58 12.66
C GLN A 893 26.03 0.42 13.80
N PHE A 894 24.80 0.95 13.69
CA PHE A 894 23.76 0.75 14.70
C PHE A 894 23.38 -0.72 14.87
N LYS A 895 23.25 -1.48 13.76
CA LYS A 895 22.98 -2.92 13.84
C LYS A 895 24.09 -3.65 14.60
N ARG A 896 25.36 -3.38 14.27
CA ARG A 896 26.53 -3.95 14.99
C ARG A 896 26.53 -3.55 16.47
N LEU A 897 26.25 -2.29 16.79
CA LEU A 897 26.16 -1.80 18.17
C LEU A 897 25.06 -2.53 18.96
N LYS A 898 23.88 -2.74 18.37
CA LYS A 898 22.78 -3.48 19.02
C LYS A 898 23.17 -4.94 19.29
N GLU A 899 23.72 -5.64 18.28
CA GLU A 899 24.21 -7.01 18.45
C GLU A 899 25.31 -7.11 19.52
N MET A 900 26.16 -6.09 19.63
CA MET A 900 27.21 -6.02 20.64
C MET A 900 26.63 -5.76 22.05
N ASN A 901 25.69 -4.82 22.19
CA ASN A 901 24.99 -4.57 23.46
C ASN A 901 24.33 -5.85 24.01
N GLU A 902 23.72 -6.66 23.14
CA GLU A 902 23.12 -7.94 23.52
C GLU A 902 24.15 -8.99 23.93
N ARG A 903 25.33 -9.04 23.29
CA ARG A 903 26.44 -9.93 23.68
C ARG A 903 27.01 -9.54 25.04
N GLU A 904 27.23 -8.24 25.27
CA GLU A 904 27.68 -7.69 26.56
C GLU A 904 26.71 -8.00 27.70
N LYS A 905 25.39 -7.82 27.48
CA LYS A 905 24.36 -8.15 28.46
C LYS A 905 24.33 -9.65 28.77
N LYS A 906 24.49 -10.51 27.76
CA LYS A 906 24.63 -11.97 27.93
C LYS A 906 25.90 -12.35 28.71
N GLU A 907 27.02 -11.68 28.49
CA GLU A 907 28.28 -11.98 29.19
C GLU A 907 28.24 -11.50 30.65
N LEU A 908 27.71 -10.30 30.93
CA LEU A 908 27.48 -9.82 32.28
C LEU A 908 26.57 -10.80 33.07
N GLN A 909 25.49 -11.27 32.44
CA GLN A 909 24.58 -12.26 33.05
C GLN A 909 25.32 -13.55 33.42
N LYS A 910 26.14 -14.12 32.51
CA LYS A 910 26.98 -15.30 32.82
C LYS A 910 27.94 -15.06 33.99
N ILE A 911 28.51 -13.87 34.10
CA ILE A 911 29.45 -13.52 35.19
C ILE A 911 28.70 -13.47 36.54
N LEU A 912 27.51 -12.87 36.57
CA LEU A 912 26.65 -12.80 37.75
C LEU A 912 26.15 -14.20 38.17
N ASP A 913 25.67 -15.00 37.22
CA ASP A 913 25.20 -16.37 37.50
C ASP A 913 26.33 -17.30 37.97
N ARG A 914 27.56 -17.14 37.44
CA ARG A 914 28.75 -17.84 37.95
C ARG A 914 29.07 -17.43 39.40
N LYS A 915 29.04 -16.13 39.73
CA LYS A 915 29.21 -15.66 41.12
C LYS A 915 28.15 -16.25 42.04
N ARG A 916 26.87 -16.22 41.64
CA ARG A 916 25.76 -16.84 42.38
C ARG A 916 25.99 -18.33 42.62
N HIS A 917 26.38 -19.06 41.58
CA HIS A 917 26.61 -20.49 41.67
C HIS A 917 27.73 -20.82 42.66
N ASN A 918 28.82 -20.04 42.66
CA ASN A 918 29.92 -20.18 43.61
C ASN A 918 29.50 -19.85 45.05
N SER A 919 28.75 -18.77 45.28
CA SER A 919 28.25 -18.46 46.63
C SER A 919 27.26 -19.52 47.16
N ILE A 920 26.43 -20.10 46.28
CA ILE A 920 25.53 -21.21 46.63
C ILE A 920 26.32 -22.50 46.91
N SER A 921 27.38 -22.80 46.17
CA SER A 921 28.21 -24.00 46.42
C SER A 921 29.01 -23.88 47.72
N GLU A 922 29.56 -22.70 48.02
CA GLU A 922 30.20 -22.39 49.30
C GLU A 922 29.23 -22.55 50.48
N ALA A 923 28.04 -21.94 50.42
CA ALA A 923 27.03 -22.06 51.48
C ALA A 923 26.55 -23.51 51.72
N LYS A 924 26.48 -24.33 50.66
CA LYS A 924 26.12 -25.75 50.77
C LYS A 924 27.08 -26.58 51.62
N THR A 925 28.34 -26.15 51.81
CA THR A 925 29.34 -26.88 52.61
C THR A 925 29.19 -26.73 54.14
N ARG A 926 28.39 -25.77 54.62
CA ARG A 926 28.22 -25.47 56.06
C ARG A 926 27.10 -26.32 56.70
N GLU A 927 26.81 -26.13 58.00
CA GLU A 927 25.87 -26.99 58.75
C GLU A 927 24.40 -26.88 58.33
N LYS A 928 23.62 -27.96 58.53
CA LYS A 928 22.27 -28.15 57.97
C LYS A 928 21.22 -27.10 58.37
N HIS A 929 21.25 -26.57 59.60
CA HIS A 929 20.15 -25.77 60.15
C HIS A 929 20.22 -24.25 59.88
N LYS A 930 21.26 -23.74 59.19
CA LYS A 930 21.35 -22.32 58.77
C LYS A 930 21.15 -22.10 57.26
N LYS A 931 21.05 -23.16 56.47
CA LYS A 931 21.15 -23.12 55.00
C LYS A 931 20.03 -22.36 54.30
N GLU A 932 18.82 -22.40 54.83
CA GLU A 932 17.64 -21.85 54.16
C GLU A 932 17.62 -20.30 54.24
N VAL A 933 17.93 -19.77 55.42
CA VAL A 933 18.10 -18.32 55.64
C VAL A 933 19.31 -17.80 54.83
N GLU A 934 20.45 -18.49 54.88
CA GLU A 934 21.65 -18.09 54.11
C GLU A 934 21.40 -18.13 52.59
N LEU A 935 20.66 -19.12 52.08
CA LEU A 935 20.29 -19.23 50.66
C LEU A 935 19.29 -18.15 50.21
N THR A 936 18.31 -17.79 51.05
CA THR A 936 17.39 -16.69 50.74
C THR A 936 18.10 -15.34 50.75
N GLU A 937 19.05 -15.11 51.66
CA GLU A 937 19.86 -13.90 51.69
C GLU A 937 20.80 -13.81 50.46
N ILE A 938 21.46 -14.91 50.07
CA ILE A 938 22.29 -14.98 48.86
C ILE A 938 21.47 -14.66 47.60
N ASN A 939 20.26 -15.22 47.47
CA ASN A 939 19.39 -14.90 46.33
C ASN A 939 18.94 -13.43 46.35
N ARG A 940 18.56 -12.87 47.50
CA ARG A 940 18.19 -11.45 47.63
C ARG A 940 19.35 -10.53 47.24
N ARG A 941 20.57 -10.81 47.74
CA ARG A 941 21.77 -10.03 47.41
C ARG A 941 22.13 -10.14 45.93
N HIS A 942 22.05 -11.33 45.33
CA HIS A 942 22.26 -11.54 43.90
C HIS A 942 21.27 -10.74 43.03
N ILE A 943 19.98 -10.72 43.40
CA ILE A 943 18.97 -9.94 42.67
C ILE A 943 19.32 -8.45 42.72
N THR A 944 19.67 -7.93 43.90
CA THR A 944 20.06 -6.51 44.07
C THR A 944 21.34 -6.16 43.29
N GLU A 945 22.37 -7.01 43.34
CA GLU A 945 23.63 -6.81 42.59
C GLU A 945 23.43 -6.90 41.07
N SER A 946 22.56 -7.82 40.62
CA SER A 946 22.23 -8.01 39.20
C SER A 946 21.47 -6.83 38.63
N VAL A 947 20.41 -6.37 39.32
CA VAL A 947 19.63 -5.18 38.90
C VAL A 947 20.54 -3.94 38.83
N ASN A 948 21.39 -3.73 39.83
CA ASN A 948 22.31 -2.59 39.85
C ASN A 948 23.37 -2.67 38.73
N SER A 949 23.88 -3.86 38.43
CA SER A 949 24.90 -4.07 37.39
C SER A 949 24.31 -3.98 35.97
N ILE A 950 23.11 -4.51 35.76
CA ILE A 950 22.37 -4.36 34.49
C ILE A 950 22.05 -2.89 34.25
N ARG A 951 21.53 -2.17 35.25
CA ARG A 951 21.22 -0.74 35.14
C ARG A 951 22.44 0.10 34.76
N ARG A 952 23.58 -0.11 35.42
CA ARG A 952 24.83 0.61 35.08
C ARG A 952 25.34 0.25 33.69
N LEU A 953 25.21 -1.01 33.25
CA LEU A 953 25.56 -1.41 31.88
C LEU A 953 24.65 -0.71 30.86
N GLU A 954 23.34 -0.63 31.11
CA GLU A 954 22.38 0.05 30.25
C GLU A 954 22.61 1.56 30.20
N GLU A 955 22.95 2.20 31.32
CA GLU A 955 23.36 3.61 31.39
C GLU A 955 24.65 3.86 30.56
N ALA A 956 25.64 2.98 30.64
CA ALA A 956 26.88 3.11 29.87
C ALA A 956 26.71 2.78 28.36
N GLN A 957 25.88 1.78 28.03
CA GLN A 957 25.49 1.47 26.65
C GLN A 957 24.73 2.63 26.01
N LYS A 958 23.86 3.32 26.77
CA LYS A 958 23.20 4.55 26.34
C LYS A 958 24.22 5.65 26.07
N GLN A 959 25.15 5.92 26.98
CA GLN A 959 26.22 6.92 26.75
C GLN A 959 27.13 6.59 25.54
N ARG A 960 27.32 5.31 25.20
CA ARG A 960 28.03 4.91 23.96
C ARG A 960 27.16 5.13 22.72
N HIS A 961 25.87 4.84 22.79
CA HIS A 961 24.91 5.11 21.72
C HIS A 961 24.83 6.62 21.42
N ASP A 962 24.64 7.45 22.44
CA ASP A 962 24.53 8.91 22.32
C ASP A 962 25.82 9.51 21.71
N ARG A 963 27.00 9.02 22.09
CA ARG A 963 28.29 9.40 21.48
C ARG A 963 28.41 8.99 20.01
N LEU A 964 27.94 7.79 19.63
CA LEU A 964 27.93 7.36 18.24
C LEU A 964 26.97 8.21 17.39
N VAL A 965 25.77 8.50 17.91
CA VAL A 965 24.78 9.37 17.27
C VAL A 965 25.37 10.77 17.02
N ALA A 966 26.00 11.37 18.03
CA ALA A 966 26.63 12.69 17.89
C ALA A 966 27.74 12.69 16.83
N GLY A 967 28.60 11.67 16.81
CA GLY A 967 29.65 11.53 15.79
C GLY A 967 29.10 11.33 14.38
N GLN A 968 28.03 10.56 14.23
CA GLN A 968 27.33 10.37 12.95
C GLN A 968 26.62 11.65 12.47
N GLN A 969 26.04 12.43 13.38
CA GLN A 969 25.48 13.76 13.07
C GLN A 969 26.58 14.72 12.59
N GLN A 970 27.76 14.70 13.22
CA GLN A 970 28.91 15.50 12.80
C GLN A 970 29.36 15.18 11.36
N VAL A 971 29.39 13.90 10.97
CA VAL A 971 29.71 13.48 9.59
C VAL A 971 28.66 13.98 8.59
N LEU A 972 27.37 13.92 8.93
CA LEU A 972 26.29 14.45 8.08
C LEU A 972 26.34 15.98 7.97
N GLN A 973 26.67 16.68 9.05
CA GLN A 973 26.85 18.13 9.06
C GLN A 973 28.03 18.55 8.18
N GLN A 974 29.19 17.89 8.29
CA GLN A 974 30.34 18.14 7.42
C GLN A 974 29.98 18.00 5.94
N LEU A 975 29.25 16.95 5.57
CA LEU A 975 28.77 16.75 4.20
C LEU A 975 27.83 17.88 3.74
N ALA A 976 26.91 18.31 4.60
CA ALA A 976 26.00 19.43 4.31
C ALA A 976 26.72 20.78 4.14
N GLU A 977 27.82 21.01 4.87
CA GLU A 977 28.65 22.22 4.76
C GLU A 977 29.61 22.21 3.55
N GLU A 978 29.94 21.04 3.00
CA GLU A 978 30.80 20.89 1.81
C GLU A 978 30.04 21.07 0.48
N GLU A 979 28.80 20.59 0.40
CA GLU A 979 27.98 20.67 -0.82
C GLU A 979 27.88 22.09 -1.42
N PRO A 980 27.53 23.17 -0.67
CA PRO A 980 27.45 24.51 -1.24
C PRO A 980 28.81 25.06 -1.68
N LYS A 981 29.91 24.67 -1.01
CA LYS A 981 31.27 25.11 -1.37
C LYS A 981 31.69 24.51 -2.72
N LEU A 982 31.41 23.23 -2.93
CA LEU A 982 31.69 22.53 -4.19
C LEU A 982 30.82 23.04 -5.35
N LEU A 983 29.55 23.35 -5.08
CA LEU A 983 28.65 23.98 -6.06
C LEU A 983 29.13 25.37 -6.47
N ALA A 984 29.56 26.20 -5.51
CA ALA A 984 30.09 27.53 -5.78
C ALA A 984 31.39 27.47 -6.60
N GLN A 985 32.33 26.59 -6.23
CA GLN A 985 33.57 26.38 -6.97
C GLN A 985 33.31 25.96 -8.42
N LEU A 986 32.46 24.94 -8.64
CA LEU A 986 32.13 24.47 -9.99
C LEU A 986 31.45 25.57 -10.82
N THR A 987 30.59 26.38 -10.21
CA THR A 987 29.92 27.50 -10.88
C THR A 987 30.92 28.56 -11.32
N GLN A 988 31.90 28.90 -10.47
CA GLN A 988 32.99 29.81 -10.82
C GLN A 988 33.84 29.25 -11.97
N GLU A 989 34.25 27.97 -11.89
CA GLU A 989 35.05 27.32 -12.95
C GLU A 989 34.33 27.36 -14.32
N CYS A 990 33.01 27.13 -14.35
CA CYS A 990 32.21 27.22 -15.57
C CYS A 990 32.07 28.65 -16.10
N GLN A 991 31.92 29.65 -15.22
CA GLN A 991 31.88 31.08 -15.61
C GLN A 991 33.23 31.54 -16.18
N GLU A 992 34.35 31.16 -15.56
CA GLU A 992 35.69 31.46 -16.05
C GLU A 992 35.99 30.81 -17.41
N GLN A 993 35.54 29.57 -17.63
CA GLN A 993 35.65 28.90 -18.93
C GLN A 993 34.85 29.65 -20.00
N ARG A 994 33.60 30.02 -19.70
CA ARG A 994 32.74 30.76 -20.64
C ARG A 994 33.33 32.13 -21.01
N ALA A 995 33.87 32.86 -20.04
CA ALA A 995 34.48 34.18 -20.26
C ALA A 995 35.71 34.16 -21.19
N ARG A 996 36.40 33.03 -21.33
CA ARG A 996 37.60 32.89 -22.20
C ARG A 996 37.23 32.62 -23.67
N LEU A 997 36.06 32.05 -23.94
CA LEU A 997 35.64 31.63 -25.30
C LEU A 997 35.73 32.72 -26.37
N PRO A 998 35.30 33.99 -26.17
CA PRO A 998 35.37 35.01 -27.22
C PRO A 998 36.81 35.31 -27.66
N GLN A 999 37.77 35.30 -26.73
CA GLN A 999 39.18 35.56 -27.02
C GLN A 999 39.85 34.38 -27.73
N GLU A 1000 39.55 33.15 -27.30
CA GLU A 1000 40.04 31.93 -27.95
C GLU A 1000 39.55 31.80 -29.40
N ILE A 1001 38.27 32.16 -29.65
CA ILE A 1001 37.64 32.06 -30.97
C ILE A 1001 38.21 33.09 -31.94
N ARG A 1002 38.39 34.36 -31.52
CA ARG A 1002 39.05 35.38 -32.35
C ARG A 1002 40.48 34.98 -32.71
N ARG A 1003 41.26 34.49 -31.73
CA ARG A 1003 42.61 33.96 -31.97
C ARG A 1003 42.61 32.80 -32.96
N SER A 1004 41.62 31.90 -32.88
CA SER A 1004 41.53 30.70 -33.74
C SER A 1004 41.00 30.96 -35.16
N LEU A 1005 40.20 32.01 -35.38
CA LEU A 1005 39.60 32.32 -36.70
C LEU A 1005 40.30 33.47 -37.43
N LEU A 1006 40.72 34.51 -36.70
CA LEU A 1006 41.27 35.74 -37.27
C LEU A 1006 42.80 35.85 -37.10
N GLY A 1007 43.41 35.00 -36.28
CA GLY A 1007 44.84 35.06 -35.99
C GLY A 1007 45.25 36.24 -35.11
N GLU A 1008 44.30 36.92 -34.48
CA GLU A 1008 44.54 38.07 -33.59
C GLU A 1008 45.39 37.64 -32.39
N THR A 1009 46.66 38.09 -32.37
CA THR A 1009 47.50 38.07 -31.16
C THR A 1009 47.01 39.14 -30.18
N PRO A 1010 47.08 38.92 -28.85
CA PRO A 1010 46.75 39.97 -27.89
C PRO A 1010 47.59 41.23 -28.12
N GLU A 1011 46.96 42.39 -28.23
CA GLU A 1011 47.68 43.66 -28.25
C GLU A 1011 48.39 43.86 -26.91
N GLY A 1012 49.72 43.75 -26.92
CA GLY A 1012 50.55 43.99 -25.74
C GLY A 1012 51.62 42.94 -25.48
N LEU A 1013 52.61 42.85 -26.37
CA LEU A 1013 54.04 42.59 -26.08
C LEU A 1013 54.87 42.78 -27.36
N ARG A 1014 56.01 43.47 -27.26
CA ARG A 1014 56.84 43.89 -28.41
C ARG A 1014 57.74 42.78 -28.97
N ASP A 1015 58.01 42.90 -30.28
CA ASP A 1015 59.24 42.59 -31.03
C ASP A 1015 60.10 41.36 -30.64
N GLY A 1016 60.15 40.38 -31.55
CA GLY A 1016 61.17 39.33 -31.64
C GLY A 1016 61.04 38.59 -32.98
N PRO A 1017 62.13 38.29 -33.71
CA PRO A 1017 62.06 37.98 -35.14
C PRO A 1017 61.54 36.57 -35.47
N LEU A 1018 60.86 36.48 -36.61
CA LEU A 1018 60.33 35.26 -37.22
C LEU A 1018 61.42 34.21 -37.48
N VAL A 1019 61.15 32.95 -37.09
CA VAL A 1019 61.76 31.76 -37.69
C VAL A 1019 60.64 30.84 -38.15
N ALA A 1020 60.56 30.60 -39.46
CA ALA A 1020 59.70 29.58 -40.02
C ALA A 1020 60.43 28.23 -40.06
N CYS A 1021 59.72 27.13 -39.78
CA CYS A 1021 59.75 25.93 -40.63
C CYS A 1021 58.83 24.79 -40.14
N ALA A 1022 58.03 24.28 -41.09
CA ALA A 1022 57.77 22.86 -41.38
C ALA A 1022 57.42 21.85 -40.27
N SER A 1023 56.22 21.25 -40.43
CA SER A 1023 55.89 19.82 -40.30
C SER A 1023 56.78 18.90 -39.43
N ASN A 1024 56.23 18.39 -38.33
CA ASN A 1024 55.83 16.98 -38.19
C ASN A 1024 55.18 16.74 -36.81
N GLY A 1025 54.38 15.68 -36.68
CA GLY A 1025 53.54 15.46 -35.50
C GLY A 1025 54.26 14.71 -34.37
N HIS A 1026 53.89 15.05 -33.13
CA HIS A 1026 53.62 14.09 -32.05
C HIS A 1026 52.84 14.78 -30.93
N ALA A 1027 51.97 14.04 -30.24
CA ALA A 1027 51.32 14.51 -29.02
C ALA A 1027 52.23 14.22 -27.81
N PRO A 1028 52.55 15.20 -26.95
CA PRO A 1028 53.18 14.92 -25.66
C PRO A 1028 52.12 14.39 -24.69
N GLY A 1029 52.31 13.17 -24.20
CA GLY A 1029 51.57 12.67 -23.05
C GLY A 1029 52.11 13.29 -21.76
N SER A 1030 51.22 13.56 -20.80
CA SER A 1030 51.60 13.77 -19.41
C SER A 1030 50.80 12.81 -18.54
N SER A 1031 51.51 11.87 -17.93
CA SER A 1031 51.00 10.92 -16.95
C SER A 1031 51.43 11.37 -15.55
N GLY A 1032 50.47 11.70 -14.69
CA GLY A 1032 50.69 11.87 -13.25
C GLY A 1032 50.00 10.73 -12.50
N HIS A 1033 50.74 9.67 -12.19
CA HIS A 1033 50.24 8.58 -11.34
C HIS A 1033 50.50 8.94 -9.87
N LEU A 1034 49.49 8.79 -9.02
CA LEU A 1034 49.68 8.73 -7.57
C LEU A 1034 50.45 7.45 -7.22
N SER A 1035 51.55 7.58 -6.48
CA SER A 1035 52.23 6.49 -5.79
C SER A 1035 52.23 6.77 -4.29
N GLY A 1036 51.84 5.76 -3.50
CA GLY A 1036 51.92 5.82 -2.04
C GLY A 1036 53.38 5.82 -1.55
N VAL A 1037 53.55 6.24 -0.30
CA VAL A 1037 54.84 6.23 0.41
C VAL A 1037 55.03 4.88 1.09
N ASP A 1038 56.19 4.26 0.88
CA ASP A 1038 56.80 3.34 1.84
C ASP A 1038 58.06 4.00 2.43
N SER A 1039 58.19 3.80 3.75
CA SER A 1039 59.33 3.89 4.67
C SER A 1039 60.75 3.73 4.07
N GLU A 1040 61.87 4.22 4.66
CA GLU A 1040 62.13 4.85 5.97
C GLU A 1040 63.57 5.45 6.01
N SER A 1041 63.95 6.05 7.15
CA SER A 1041 65.31 6.34 7.67
C SER A 1041 65.95 7.72 7.42
N GLN A 1042 66.00 8.50 8.53
CA GLN A 1042 67.13 9.31 9.08
C GLN A 1042 67.79 10.41 8.20
N GLU A 1043 68.18 11.59 8.71
CA GLU A 1043 68.46 12.00 10.10
C GLU A 1043 68.36 13.53 10.34
N GLU A 1044 68.09 13.91 11.60
CA GLU A 1044 68.40 15.17 12.32
C GLU A 1044 68.04 16.61 11.84
N ASN A 1045 67.50 17.37 12.82
CA ASN A 1045 67.67 18.82 13.15
C ASN A 1045 67.60 19.88 12.01
N THR A 1046 66.88 20.99 12.19
CA THR A 1046 66.99 21.93 13.33
C THR A 1046 65.79 22.91 13.35
N GLN A 1047 65.40 23.37 14.55
CA GLN A 1047 64.67 24.63 14.93
C GLN A 1047 63.97 25.44 13.81
N LEU A 1048 62.72 25.91 13.98
CA LEU A 1048 62.10 26.44 15.20
C LEU A 1048 60.56 26.37 15.12
#